data_AF-A0ABD5WMG2-F1
#
_entry.id   AF-A0ABD5WMG2-F1
#
_cell.length_a   1.000
_cell.length_b   1.000
_cell.length_c   1.000
_cell.angle_alpha   90.00
_cell.angle_beta   90.00
_cell.angle_gamma   90.00
#
_symmetry.space_group_name_H-M   'P 1'
#
loop_
_entity.id
_entity.type
_entity.pdbx_description
1 polymer ?
#
loop_
_entity_poly.entity_id
_entity_poly.type
_entity_poly.pdbx_seq_one_letter_code
_entity_poly.pdbx_strand_id
1 'polypeptide(L)'
;MSVAYDSGSTLPAEVPDEMNPKHVLAVLFAFLLVSSAAFAVDVGARRPEPVPFEDTIDMGMTAATTVEARERGVEIPRAEVFYSQYRYVVGYHGVTSLVDELAREGHARQFGVPLTVYVSDYADARLEVGDDGYLRKPDTPSAYVGWVAAEDAYFVVGSRARTPAGEAVVPFSTRSAAAEFAAEYGGELRRWEAVRATDFGTGAATRESFRTAVRERHQWADQRVADADRLLDRPVSVVVGEDAPTLAAAVDAAPPNTAVRVPPGTYDADRTTDDPLTIDKPLTLRGAGNATHLRGDGTGTVVTATAPRVAVADLRISGVGGTLSAENVSTDRADQWDYRVQLGYGYGDAGVTLDSANGSLVRNVSVDTPANGVVVRWSQNAVVENVTVVGSEEWTDGFMGVMVMRSRVVVQDSTFVGGRDGVYTHLADGLVVRDNRMVGRDGMRFGVHEMYTSGALVANNTATGTDMGVVVMTRPTGNLIVGNEVRDSYSGVNVGGRASYVAENVVVDNHYGLEAPSRTSSTSATSWSATTWDSARRRSSRPTGSWRTTSWTTTGTSRRRSVRSGSGPATAGATTGPTRPARTPTTTACWNDPSTRAVRSIAGWTTWTERRRWPSRPRWRRSGRFRVSSPACDPRASWTRHRCRASSTRPPL
;
A
#
# COMPACT_ATOMS: atom_id res chain seq x y z
N MET A 1 -40.54 62.55 30.58
CA MET A 1 -41.78 62.42 31.36
C MET A 1 -41.39 61.85 32.71
N SER A 2 -41.77 62.55 33.79
CA SER A 2 -41.63 62.17 35.20
C SER A 2 -42.32 60.81 35.48
N VAL A 3 -42.07 60.07 36.56
CA VAL A 3 -42.24 60.41 37.99
C VAL A 3 -41.47 59.40 38.86
N ALA A 4 -40.99 59.88 40.01
CA ALA A 4 -40.28 59.18 41.09
C ALA A 4 -41.20 58.65 42.20
N TYR A 5 -40.68 57.73 43.03
CA TYR A 5 -40.94 57.53 44.49
C TYR A 5 -39.89 56.51 44.98
N ASP A 6 -38.81 56.88 45.68
CA ASP A 6 -38.63 57.09 47.14
C ASP A 6 -39.11 55.87 47.99
N SER A 7 -38.41 55.27 48.95
CA SER A 7 -37.44 55.79 49.94
C SER A 7 -36.69 54.67 50.69
N GLY A 8 -35.41 54.91 51.02
CA GLY A 8 -34.78 54.66 52.33
C GLY A 8 -34.59 53.23 52.89
N SER A 9 -33.34 52.82 53.09
CA SER A 9 -32.80 52.45 54.43
C SER A 9 -31.31 52.11 54.38
N THR A 10 -30.57 52.74 55.27
CA THR A 10 -29.13 52.59 55.58
C THR A 10 -28.87 51.33 56.41
N LEU A 11 -27.81 50.57 56.07
CA LEU A 11 -27.23 49.53 56.94
C LEU A 11 -25.69 49.64 57.00
N PRO A 12 -25.08 49.22 58.13
CA PRO A 12 -23.77 49.69 58.59
C PRO A 12 -22.60 48.79 58.14
N ALA A 13 -21.39 49.34 58.28
CA ALA A 13 -20.13 48.61 58.16
C ALA A 13 -19.88 47.77 59.42
N GLU A 14 -19.81 46.44 59.26
CA GLU A 14 -19.29 45.51 60.27
C GLU A 14 -18.01 44.85 59.76
N VAL A 15 -16.99 44.89 60.62
CA VAL A 15 -15.69 44.23 60.48
C VAL A 15 -15.85 42.77 60.92
N PRO A 16 -15.40 41.74 60.17
CA PRO A 16 -15.49 40.36 60.65
C PRO A 16 -14.39 40.04 61.67
N ASP A 17 -14.83 39.35 62.74
CA ASP A 17 -14.05 38.74 63.82
C ASP A 17 -12.81 37.97 63.36
N GLU A 18 -11.75 38.10 64.16
CA GLU A 18 -10.51 37.30 64.06
C GLU A 18 -10.81 35.79 64.21
N MET A 19 -10.54 35.03 63.15
CA MET A 19 -10.57 33.58 63.16
C MET A 19 -9.53 33.00 64.13
N ASN A 20 -10.00 32.32 65.18
CA ASN A 20 -9.18 31.60 66.15
C ASN A 20 -8.23 30.59 65.46
N PRO A 21 -6.90 30.75 65.57
CA PRO A 21 -5.92 29.99 64.79
C PRO A 21 -5.92 28.48 65.09
N LYS A 22 -6.49 28.07 66.23
CA LYS A 22 -6.63 26.64 66.58
C LYS A 22 -7.62 25.90 65.69
N HIS A 23 -8.69 26.56 65.24
CA HIS A 23 -9.67 25.95 64.33
C HIS A 23 -9.17 25.92 62.90
N VAL A 24 -8.40 26.93 62.48
CA VAL A 24 -7.74 26.95 61.17
C VAL A 24 -6.69 25.84 61.08
N LEU A 25 -5.89 25.65 62.13
CA LEU A 25 -4.88 24.59 62.19
C LEU A 25 -5.51 23.19 62.23
N ALA A 26 -6.63 23.03 62.95
CA ALA A 26 -7.35 21.75 62.99
C ALA A 26 -7.98 21.40 61.64
N VAL A 27 -8.55 22.38 60.91
CA VAL A 27 -9.09 22.18 59.56
C VAL A 27 -7.96 21.89 58.58
N LEU A 28 -6.81 22.58 58.65
CA LEU A 28 -5.63 22.30 57.84
C LEU A 28 -5.05 20.90 58.11
N PHE A 29 -5.02 20.47 59.37
CA PHE A 29 -4.53 19.14 59.75
C PHE A 29 -5.49 18.04 59.30
N ALA A 30 -6.80 18.26 59.41
CA ALA A 30 -7.81 17.36 58.87
C ALA A 30 -7.75 17.30 57.33
N PHE A 31 -7.53 18.44 56.65
CA PHE A 31 -7.33 18.48 55.20
C PHE A 31 -6.06 17.75 54.80
N LEU A 32 -4.94 17.93 55.52
CA LEU A 32 -3.69 17.22 55.30
C LEU A 32 -3.82 15.71 55.55
N LEU A 33 -4.58 15.30 56.57
CA LEU A 33 -4.87 13.88 56.83
C LEU A 33 -5.74 13.26 55.73
N VAL A 34 -6.80 13.95 55.28
CA VAL A 34 -7.64 13.49 54.16
C VAL A 34 -6.87 13.50 52.83
N SER A 35 -5.97 14.47 52.64
CA SER A 35 -5.06 14.51 51.49
C SER A 35 -4.09 13.33 51.53
N SER A 36 -3.49 13.05 52.69
CA SER A 36 -2.56 11.93 52.87
C SER A 36 -3.26 10.57 52.77
N ALA A 37 -4.54 10.47 53.16
CA ALA A 37 -5.35 9.28 52.98
C ALA A 37 -5.76 9.07 51.51
N ALA A 38 -5.95 10.16 50.74
CA ALA A 38 -6.14 10.07 49.28
C ALA A 38 -4.88 9.59 48.53
N PHE A 39 -3.69 9.76 49.13
CA PHE A 39 -2.43 9.16 48.67
C PHE A 39 -2.10 7.81 49.32
N ALA A 40 -2.93 7.34 50.27
CA ALA A 40 -2.84 6.02 50.91
C ALA A 40 -3.85 5.01 50.34
N VAL A 41 -4.52 5.34 49.23
CA VAL A 41 -5.00 4.30 48.32
C VAL A 41 -3.75 3.59 47.82
N ASP A 42 -3.68 2.29 48.05
CA ASP A 42 -2.66 1.42 47.50
C ASP A 42 -2.68 1.53 45.96
N VAL A 43 -1.93 2.51 45.44
CA VAL A 43 -1.49 2.55 44.05
C VAL A 43 -0.27 1.65 43.95
N GLY A 44 -0.38 0.42 44.43
CA GLY A 44 0.44 -0.68 43.94
C GLY A 44 0.37 -0.59 42.42
N ALA A 45 1.54 -0.42 41.81
CA ALA A 45 1.73 -0.19 40.39
C ALA A 45 0.94 -1.23 39.55
N ARG A 46 -0.32 -0.94 39.22
CA ARG A 46 -1.08 -1.76 38.29
C ARG A 46 -0.53 -1.44 36.91
N ARG A 47 0.38 -2.29 36.44
CA ARG A 47 0.77 -2.33 35.02
C ARG A 47 -0.54 -2.35 34.21
N PRO A 48 -0.67 -1.49 33.19
CA PRO A 48 -1.87 -1.48 32.36
C PRO A 48 -2.08 -2.87 31.75
N GLU A 49 -3.30 -3.38 31.75
CA GLU A 49 -3.59 -4.68 31.15
C GLU A 49 -3.41 -4.64 29.62
N PRO A 50 -2.95 -5.74 29.00
CA PRO A 50 -2.93 -5.89 27.55
C PRO A 50 -4.31 -5.64 26.94
N VAL A 51 -4.34 -5.13 25.71
CA VAL A 51 -5.57 -4.87 24.98
C VAL A 51 -5.80 -5.98 23.93
N PRO A 52 -6.97 -6.07 23.29
CA PRO A 52 -7.11 -6.88 22.09
C PRO A 52 -6.10 -6.40 21.03
N PHE A 53 -5.30 -7.30 20.48
CA PHE A 53 -4.19 -6.92 19.60
C PHE A 53 -4.67 -6.17 18.35
N GLU A 54 -5.86 -6.50 17.85
CA GLU A 54 -6.55 -5.82 16.75
C GLU A 54 -6.92 -4.35 17.02
N ASP A 55 -6.96 -3.94 18.29
CA ASP A 55 -7.21 -2.55 18.70
C ASP A 55 -5.91 -1.74 18.83
N THR A 56 -4.76 -2.38 18.65
CA THR A 56 -3.45 -1.73 18.71
C THR A 56 -3.09 -1.01 17.42
N ILE A 57 -2.10 -0.12 17.50
CA ILE A 57 -1.45 0.40 16.30
C ILE A 57 -0.44 -0.63 15.81
N ASP A 58 -0.79 -1.34 14.73
CA ASP A 58 0.05 -2.38 14.13
C ASP A 58 1.39 -1.88 13.59
N MET A 59 2.44 -2.59 13.97
CA MET A 59 3.84 -2.49 13.54
C MET A 59 4.42 -3.90 13.31
N GLY A 60 5.60 -4.01 12.71
CA GLY A 60 6.36 -5.26 12.71
C GLY A 60 6.31 -6.12 11.43
N MET A 61 5.20 -6.15 10.69
CA MET A 61 5.10 -6.89 9.41
C MET A 61 4.19 -6.19 8.40
N THR A 62 4.29 -6.56 7.11
CA THR A 62 3.42 -6.02 6.06
C THR A 62 2.01 -6.58 6.15
N ALA A 63 1.03 -5.90 5.54
CA ALA A 63 -0.35 -6.37 5.58
C ALA A 63 -0.53 -7.71 4.86
N ALA A 64 0.05 -7.85 3.67
CA ALA A 64 0.03 -9.09 2.90
C ALA A 64 0.64 -10.25 3.71
N THR A 65 1.81 -10.04 4.29
CA THR A 65 2.51 -11.05 5.08
C THR A 65 1.67 -11.53 6.27
N THR A 66 1.00 -10.61 6.98
CA THR A 66 0.16 -10.98 8.13
C THR A 66 -1.10 -11.75 7.72
N VAL A 67 -1.68 -11.44 6.56
CA VAL A 67 -2.87 -12.14 6.04
C VAL A 67 -2.47 -13.53 5.53
N GLU A 68 -1.40 -13.62 4.74
CA GLU A 68 -0.88 -14.88 4.20
C GLU A 68 -0.46 -15.85 5.32
N ALA A 69 0.20 -15.35 6.37
CA ALA A 69 0.55 -16.17 7.53
C ALA A 69 -0.70 -16.77 8.19
N ARG A 70 -1.76 -15.96 8.38
CA ARG A 70 -3.02 -16.43 8.97
C ARG A 70 -3.69 -17.51 8.11
N GLU A 71 -3.73 -17.36 6.79
CA GLU A 71 -4.31 -18.37 5.88
C GLU A 71 -3.53 -19.68 5.90
N ARG A 72 -2.21 -19.61 6.02
CA ARG A 72 -1.33 -20.79 6.10
C ARG A 72 -1.25 -21.41 7.50
N GLY A 73 -1.98 -20.86 8.48
CA GLY A 73 -1.93 -21.30 9.88
C GLY A 73 -0.58 -21.05 10.56
N VAL A 74 0.22 -20.12 10.04
CA VAL A 74 1.51 -19.72 10.59
C VAL A 74 1.29 -18.75 11.74
N GLU A 75 1.83 -19.10 12.91
CA GLU A 75 1.76 -18.29 14.12
C GLU A 75 2.90 -17.27 14.15
N ILE A 76 2.58 -16.02 14.51
CA ILE A 76 3.55 -14.93 14.63
C ILE A 76 3.54 -14.46 16.09
N PRO A 77 4.67 -14.60 16.82
CA PRO A 77 4.84 -14.00 18.13
C PRO A 77 4.56 -12.49 18.10
N ARG A 78 3.75 -12.00 19.02
CA ARG A 78 3.32 -10.59 19.09
C ARG A 78 3.87 -9.92 20.34
N ALA A 79 3.96 -8.59 20.29
CA ALA A 79 4.28 -7.77 21.45
C ALA A 79 3.40 -6.51 21.52
N GLU A 80 3.03 -6.08 22.72
CA GLU A 80 2.30 -4.84 22.97
C GLU A 80 3.14 -3.92 23.85
N VAL A 81 3.20 -2.64 23.47
CA VAL A 81 3.98 -1.66 24.23
C VAL A 81 3.13 -0.46 24.60
N PHE A 82 3.19 -0.15 25.90
CA PHE A 82 2.66 1.06 26.50
C PHE A 82 3.80 2.06 26.64
N TYR A 83 3.65 3.22 26.04
CA TYR A 83 4.71 4.23 25.96
C TYR A 83 4.36 5.48 26.77
N SER A 84 5.36 6.11 27.38
CA SER A 84 5.12 7.24 28.29
C SER A 84 4.59 8.51 27.61
N GLN A 85 4.85 8.68 26.31
CA GLN A 85 4.46 9.87 25.55
C GLN A 85 3.49 9.56 24.39
N TYR A 86 2.97 8.34 24.32
CA TYR A 86 2.05 7.93 23.26
C TYR A 86 0.76 7.35 23.85
N ARG A 87 -0.37 7.92 23.44
CA ARG A 87 -1.70 7.60 24.03
C ARG A 87 -2.22 6.23 23.60
N TYR A 88 -1.78 5.71 22.45
CA TYR A 88 -2.28 4.46 21.89
C TYR A 88 -1.30 3.33 22.18
N VAL A 89 -1.82 2.12 22.40
CA VAL A 89 -0.99 0.91 22.52
C VAL A 89 -0.43 0.57 21.14
N VAL A 90 0.85 0.22 21.08
CA VAL A 90 1.51 -0.16 19.82
C VAL A 90 1.71 -1.67 19.82
N GLY A 91 1.16 -2.35 18.83
CA GLY A 91 1.30 -3.78 18.63
C GLY A 91 2.39 -4.08 17.60
N TYR A 92 3.23 -5.06 17.88
CA TYR A 92 4.32 -5.50 17.01
C TYR A 92 4.10 -6.95 16.61
N HIS A 93 4.02 -7.19 15.31
CA HIS A 93 4.15 -8.52 14.73
C HIS A 93 5.64 -8.90 14.69
N GLY A 94 6.04 -9.78 15.59
CA GLY A 94 7.42 -10.21 15.82
C GLY A 94 8.10 -9.45 16.97
N VAL A 95 8.70 -10.19 17.91
CA VAL A 95 9.52 -9.61 19.00
C VAL A 95 10.80 -8.99 18.46
N THR A 96 11.38 -9.54 17.39
CA THR A 96 12.53 -8.97 16.68
C THR A 96 12.23 -7.55 16.20
N SER A 97 11.10 -7.36 15.52
CA SER A 97 10.62 -6.04 15.09
C SER A 97 10.45 -5.03 16.23
N LEU A 98 10.06 -5.49 17.41
CA LEU A 98 9.99 -4.63 18.59
C LEU A 98 11.40 -4.20 19.03
N VAL A 99 12.33 -5.16 19.13
CA VAL A 99 13.71 -4.88 19.55
C VAL A 99 14.37 -3.83 18.63
N ASP A 100 14.21 -3.96 17.32
CA ASP A 100 14.77 -2.96 16.38
C ASP A 100 14.15 -1.58 16.56
N GLU A 101 12.84 -1.52 16.74
CA GLU A 101 12.14 -0.24 16.91
C GLU A 101 12.57 0.45 18.20
N LEU A 102 12.77 -0.31 19.29
CA LEU A 102 13.29 0.22 20.55
C LEU A 102 14.75 0.71 20.42
N ALA A 103 15.56 0.05 19.61
CA ALA A 103 16.97 0.41 19.36
C ALA A 103 17.11 1.61 18.40
N ARG A 104 16.05 2.02 17.72
CA ARG A 104 16.10 3.05 16.67
C ARG A 104 16.44 4.44 17.20
N GLU A 105 17.32 5.13 16.50
CA GLU A 105 17.65 6.53 16.79
C GLU A 105 16.38 7.42 16.73
N GLY A 106 16.15 8.17 17.80
CA GLY A 106 14.98 9.06 17.93
C GLY A 106 13.69 8.38 18.39
N HIS A 107 13.67 7.06 18.62
CA HIS A 107 12.51 6.35 19.17
C HIS A 107 12.02 6.96 20.49
N ALA A 108 12.95 7.15 21.44
CA ALA A 108 12.62 7.73 22.74
C ALA A 108 12.10 9.17 22.68
N ARG A 109 12.42 9.93 21.62
CA ARG A 109 11.85 11.27 21.39
C ARG A 109 10.42 11.21 20.84
N GLN A 110 10.05 10.11 20.19
CA GLN A 110 8.79 9.92 19.50
C GLN A 110 7.73 9.31 20.41
N PHE A 111 8.08 8.21 21.07
CA PHE A 111 7.16 7.46 21.92
C PHE A 111 7.42 7.69 23.41
N GLY A 112 8.58 8.24 23.77
CA GLY A 112 9.04 8.24 25.16
C GLY A 112 9.71 6.91 25.51
N VAL A 113 9.72 6.59 26.79
CA VAL A 113 10.23 5.29 27.28
C VAL A 113 9.09 4.26 27.31
N PRO A 114 9.38 2.98 27.02
CA PRO A 114 8.43 1.90 27.29
C PRO A 114 8.10 1.89 28.79
N LEU A 115 6.82 1.99 29.14
CA LEU A 115 6.32 1.83 30.51
C LEU A 115 6.10 0.35 30.83
N THR A 116 5.56 -0.40 29.87
CA THR A 116 5.31 -1.83 29.99
C THR A 116 5.35 -2.46 28.60
N VAL A 117 5.98 -3.63 28.51
CA VAL A 117 6.05 -4.45 27.30
C VAL A 117 5.43 -5.80 27.62
N TYR A 118 4.42 -6.20 26.85
CA TYR A 118 3.85 -7.54 26.88
C TYR A 118 4.27 -8.29 25.62
N VAL A 119 4.45 -9.60 25.74
CA VAL A 119 4.74 -10.52 24.64
C VAL A 119 3.82 -11.73 24.70
N SER A 120 3.56 -12.35 23.55
CA SER A 120 2.75 -13.58 23.48
C SER A 120 3.34 -14.67 24.38
N ASP A 121 2.52 -15.29 25.20
CA ASP A 121 2.91 -16.36 26.12
C ASP A 121 2.55 -17.76 25.60
N TYR A 122 3.55 -18.47 25.09
CA TYR A 122 3.35 -19.83 24.58
C TYR A 122 3.56 -20.94 25.62
N ALA A 123 3.65 -20.64 26.93
CA ALA A 123 3.89 -21.65 27.96
C ALA A 123 2.85 -22.78 27.95
N ASP A 124 1.58 -22.45 27.72
CA ASP A 124 0.47 -23.43 27.67
C ASP A 124 0.06 -23.79 26.24
N ALA A 125 0.81 -23.32 25.24
CA ALA A 125 0.51 -23.57 23.84
C ALA A 125 1.34 -24.74 23.30
N ARG A 126 0.66 -25.68 22.62
CA ARG A 126 1.35 -26.67 21.80
C ARG A 126 1.83 -26.01 20.51
N LEU A 127 3.10 -25.63 20.50
CA LEU A 127 3.77 -25.09 19.32
C LEU A 127 4.44 -26.21 18.53
N GLU A 128 4.27 -26.15 17.21
CA GLU A 128 4.98 -27.04 16.29
C GLU A 128 5.75 -26.19 15.28
N VAL A 129 7.01 -26.57 15.03
CA VAL A 129 7.80 -25.98 13.94
C VAL A 129 7.77 -26.95 12.77
N GLY A 130 7.08 -26.56 11.70
CA GLY A 130 6.99 -27.39 10.50
C GLY A 130 8.34 -27.57 9.80
N ASP A 131 8.41 -28.48 8.83
CA ASP A 131 9.63 -28.73 8.05
C ASP A 131 10.12 -27.49 7.27
N ASP A 132 9.21 -26.57 6.97
CA ASP A 132 9.51 -25.27 6.37
C ASP A 132 10.03 -24.22 7.38
N GLY A 133 10.18 -24.61 8.65
CA GLY A 133 10.66 -23.76 9.74
C GLY A 133 9.60 -22.83 10.33
N TYR A 134 8.36 -22.80 9.79
CA TYR A 134 7.33 -21.90 10.30
C TYR A 134 6.65 -22.44 11.56
N LEU A 135 6.46 -21.53 12.51
CA LEU A 135 5.73 -21.79 13.75
C LEU A 135 4.25 -22.00 13.47
N ARG A 136 3.64 -23.02 14.06
CA ARG A 136 2.21 -23.35 13.93
C ARG A 136 1.62 -23.70 15.29
N LYS A 137 0.31 -23.50 15.41
CA LYS A 137 -0.49 -23.86 16.59
C LYS A 137 -1.64 -24.78 16.14
N PRO A 138 -1.48 -26.11 16.19
CA PRO A 138 -2.45 -27.07 15.65
C PRO A 138 -3.79 -27.08 16.42
N ASP A 139 -3.74 -26.89 17.74
CA ASP A 139 -4.88 -27.16 18.63
C ASP A 139 -5.85 -25.99 18.80
N THR A 140 -5.74 -24.91 18.02
CA THR A 140 -6.75 -23.83 18.09
C THR A 140 -6.79 -22.95 16.84
N PRO A 141 -7.94 -22.81 16.16
CA PRO A 141 -8.10 -21.76 15.17
C PRO A 141 -8.12 -20.40 15.90
N SER A 142 -7.01 -19.66 15.85
CA SER A 142 -6.89 -18.24 16.22
C SER A 142 -7.23 -17.79 17.65
N ALA A 143 -7.56 -18.68 18.60
CA ALA A 143 -7.85 -18.26 19.97
C ALA A 143 -6.55 -18.06 20.77
N TYR A 144 -6.27 -16.77 20.99
CA TYR A 144 -5.52 -16.14 22.07
C TYR A 144 -4.37 -16.96 22.68
N VAL A 145 -3.15 -16.52 22.39
CA VAL A 145 -1.99 -16.80 23.22
C VAL A 145 -2.07 -15.83 24.40
N GLY A 146 -1.82 -16.27 25.64
CA GLY A 146 -1.81 -15.36 26.78
C GLY A 146 -0.79 -14.23 26.60
N TRP A 147 -0.79 -13.27 27.51
CA TRP A 147 0.23 -12.23 27.54
C TRP A 147 1.07 -12.39 28.80
N VAL A 148 2.39 -12.27 28.64
CA VAL A 148 3.32 -12.16 29.75
C VAL A 148 4.11 -10.86 29.62
N ALA A 149 4.40 -10.21 30.76
CA ALA A 149 5.28 -9.05 30.74
C ALA A 149 6.67 -9.50 30.27
N ALA A 150 7.27 -8.78 29.32
CA ALA A 150 8.53 -9.20 28.69
C ALA A 150 9.64 -9.41 29.72
N GLU A 151 9.70 -8.55 30.75
CA GLU A 151 10.65 -8.66 31.86
C GLU A 151 10.52 -9.96 32.67
N ASP A 152 9.34 -10.56 32.69
CA ASP A 152 9.02 -11.80 33.40
C ASP A 152 9.19 -13.04 32.49
N ALA A 153 9.20 -12.86 31.17
CA ALA A 153 9.24 -13.92 30.16
C ALA A 153 10.64 -14.51 29.89
N TYR A 154 10.65 -15.78 29.48
CA TYR A 154 11.80 -16.49 28.93
C TYR A 154 11.64 -16.57 27.41
N PHE A 155 12.72 -16.29 26.68
CA PHE A 155 12.71 -16.26 25.23
C PHE A 155 13.62 -17.34 24.68
N VAL A 156 13.16 -18.08 23.67
CA VAL A 156 14.04 -18.94 22.89
C VAL A 156 14.48 -18.18 21.64
N VAL A 157 15.79 -18.05 21.47
CA VAL A 157 16.46 -17.32 20.38
C VAL A 157 17.38 -18.28 19.63
N GLY A 158 17.52 -18.14 18.31
CA GLY A 158 18.37 -19.02 17.50
C GLY A 158 17.85 -20.45 17.32
N SER A 159 16.56 -20.68 17.54
CA SER A 159 15.91 -21.96 17.23
C SER A 159 15.69 -22.15 15.73
N ARG A 160 15.23 -23.34 15.31
CA ARG A 160 14.77 -23.56 13.93
C ARG A 160 13.53 -22.74 13.55
N ALA A 161 12.81 -22.19 14.52
CA ALA A 161 11.58 -21.46 14.28
C ALA A 161 11.83 -20.15 13.54
N ARG A 162 11.00 -19.88 12.54
CA ARG A 162 10.99 -18.66 11.74
C ARG A 162 9.59 -18.08 11.65
N THR A 163 9.56 -16.76 11.47
CA THR A 163 8.39 -16.03 11.00
C THR A 163 8.64 -15.60 9.55
N PRO A 164 7.61 -15.14 8.83
CA PRO A 164 7.82 -14.57 7.49
C PRO A 164 8.78 -13.37 7.45
N ALA A 165 9.05 -12.72 8.59
CA ALA A 165 10.02 -11.62 8.71
C ALA A 165 11.44 -12.07 9.06
N GLY A 166 11.70 -13.38 9.22
CA GLY A 166 13.01 -13.92 9.54
C GLY A 166 13.02 -14.79 10.81
N GLU A 167 14.08 -14.70 11.60
CA GLU A 167 14.20 -15.44 12.86
C GLU A 167 13.01 -15.18 13.80
N ALA A 168 12.49 -16.24 14.42
CA ALA A 168 11.46 -16.13 15.44
C ALA A 168 12.09 -16.12 16.84
N VAL A 169 11.79 -15.07 17.61
CA VAL A 169 12.02 -15.03 19.05
C VAL A 169 10.73 -15.45 19.74
N VAL A 170 10.75 -16.62 20.40
CA VAL A 170 9.54 -17.27 20.93
C VAL A 170 9.46 -17.07 22.44
N PRO A 171 8.44 -16.36 22.98
CA PRO A 171 8.33 -16.09 24.42
C PRO A 171 7.48 -17.12 25.18
N PHE A 172 7.85 -17.34 26.44
CA PHE A 172 7.17 -18.23 27.39
C PHE A 172 7.17 -17.60 28.79
N SER A 173 6.07 -17.70 29.53
CA SER A 173 6.01 -17.28 30.94
C SER A 173 6.74 -18.24 31.88
N THR A 174 6.92 -19.50 31.49
CA THR A 174 7.61 -20.51 32.29
C THR A 174 8.94 -20.93 31.66
N ARG A 175 9.96 -21.09 32.51
CA ARG A 175 11.29 -21.53 32.07
C ARG A 175 11.30 -22.95 31.53
N SER A 176 10.49 -23.83 32.12
CA SER A 176 10.38 -25.23 31.70
C SER A 176 9.84 -25.35 30.27
N ALA A 177 8.76 -24.64 29.94
CA ALA A 177 8.22 -24.65 28.58
C ALA A 177 9.22 -24.12 27.55
N ALA A 178 9.94 -23.03 27.88
CA ALA A 178 11.00 -22.52 27.02
C ALA A 178 12.14 -23.55 26.82
N ALA A 179 12.53 -24.26 27.89
CA ALA A 179 13.59 -25.27 27.84
C ALA A 179 13.18 -26.49 27.02
N GLU A 180 11.93 -26.93 27.15
CA GLU A 180 11.35 -28.00 26.34
C GLU A 180 11.33 -27.63 24.86
N PHE A 181 10.84 -26.43 24.52
CA PHE A 181 10.85 -25.93 23.15
C PHE A 181 12.27 -25.86 22.57
N ALA A 182 13.23 -25.34 23.34
CA ALA A 182 14.62 -25.26 22.89
C ALA A 182 15.28 -26.64 22.75
N ALA A 183 14.93 -27.61 23.59
CA ALA A 183 15.43 -28.99 23.47
C ALA A 183 14.93 -29.68 22.20
N GLU A 184 13.68 -29.41 21.80
CA GLU A 184 13.06 -30.00 20.61
C GLU A 184 13.46 -29.29 19.31
N TYR A 185 13.49 -27.95 19.32
CA TYR A 185 13.67 -27.13 18.12
C TYR A 185 15.03 -26.41 18.04
N GLY A 186 15.90 -26.62 19.03
CA GLY A 186 17.17 -25.91 19.17
C GLY A 186 17.01 -24.49 19.71
N GLY A 187 18.13 -23.79 19.86
CA GLY A 187 18.18 -22.41 20.33
C GLY A 187 18.60 -22.25 21.79
N GLU A 188 18.70 -21.00 22.22
CA GLU A 188 19.18 -20.62 23.55
C GLU A 188 18.11 -19.85 24.32
N LEU A 189 18.03 -20.12 25.62
CA LEU A 189 17.14 -19.38 26.52
C LEU A 189 17.78 -18.05 26.90
N ARG A 190 17.07 -16.96 26.63
CA ARG A 190 17.47 -15.59 26.94
C ARG A 190 16.39 -14.90 27.78
N ARG A 191 16.79 -13.93 28.59
CA ARG A 191 15.90 -12.99 29.29
C ARG A 191 15.76 -11.70 28.48
N TRP A 192 14.74 -10.90 28.77
CA TRP A 192 14.42 -9.70 28.01
C TRP A 192 15.59 -8.74 27.76
N GLU A 193 16.39 -8.44 28.77
CA GLU A 193 17.57 -7.56 28.60
C GLU A 193 18.60 -8.13 27.63
N ALA A 194 18.81 -9.44 27.63
CA ALA A 194 19.69 -10.09 26.66
C ALA A 194 19.09 -10.07 25.25
N VAL A 195 17.77 -10.28 25.11
CA VAL A 195 17.06 -10.19 23.82
C VAL A 195 17.12 -8.77 23.25
N ARG A 196 16.97 -7.74 24.08
CA ARG A 196 17.08 -6.34 23.67
C ARG A 196 18.48 -5.94 23.20
N ALA A 197 19.50 -6.61 23.72
CA ALA A 197 20.89 -6.39 23.33
C ALA A 197 21.29 -7.20 22.08
N THR A 198 20.45 -8.13 21.63
CA THR A 198 20.71 -8.92 20.43
C THR A 198 20.37 -8.10 19.19
N ASP A 199 21.31 -8.07 18.23
CA ASP A 199 21.04 -7.60 16.88
C ASP A 199 20.48 -8.75 16.05
N PHE A 200 19.25 -8.59 15.56
CA PHE A 200 18.57 -9.57 14.73
C PHE A 200 18.77 -9.34 13.23
N GLY A 201 19.65 -8.40 12.85
CA GLY A 201 19.91 -8.05 11.45
C GLY A 201 18.74 -7.34 10.76
N THR A 202 17.74 -6.92 11.53
CA THR A 202 16.54 -6.20 11.13
C THR A 202 16.63 -4.69 11.48
N GLY A 203 17.82 -4.25 11.91
CA GLY A 203 18.10 -2.98 12.57
C GLY A 203 17.66 -1.70 11.82
N ALA A 204 17.53 -0.64 12.62
CA ALA A 204 17.13 0.69 12.19
C ALA A 204 17.95 1.21 10.99
N ALA A 205 17.29 1.36 9.84
CA ALA A 205 17.93 1.82 8.61
C ALA A 205 18.56 3.23 8.79
N THR A 206 19.89 3.29 8.65
CA THR A 206 20.64 4.55 8.63
C THR A 206 20.51 5.22 7.28
N ARG A 207 20.80 6.52 7.18
CA ARG A 207 20.82 7.22 5.88
C ARG A 207 21.81 6.59 4.91
N GLU A 208 22.95 6.13 5.41
CA GLU A 208 23.96 5.45 4.61
C GLU A 208 23.46 4.10 4.11
N SER A 209 22.78 3.31 4.94
CA SER A 209 22.21 2.03 4.51
C SER A 209 21.14 2.23 3.43
N PHE A 210 20.31 3.26 3.54
CA PHE A 210 19.37 3.61 2.46
C PHE A 210 20.07 4.00 1.16
N ARG A 211 21.12 4.82 1.21
CA ARG A 211 21.90 5.19 0.02
C ARG A 211 22.59 4.00 -0.63
N THR A 212 23.11 3.07 0.17
CA THR A 212 23.65 1.80 -0.30
C THR A 212 22.56 0.96 -0.98
N ALA A 213 21.40 0.83 -0.34
CA ALA A 213 20.24 0.12 -0.88
C ALA A 213 19.72 0.71 -2.21
N VAL A 214 19.81 2.03 -2.40
CA VAL A 214 19.52 2.69 -3.69
C VAL A 214 20.53 2.25 -4.75
N ARG A 215 21.84 2.34 -4.47
CA ARG A 215 22.90 1.93 -5.41
C ARG A 215 22.79 0.47 -5.82
N GLU A 216 22.57 -0.42 -4.86
CA GLU A 216 22.41 -1.86 -5.11
C GLU A 216 21.21 -2.18 -6.00
N ARG A 217 20.09 -1.45 -5.85
CA ARG A 217 18.90 -1.64 -6.68
C ARG A 217 19.09 -1.13 -8.10
N HIS A 218 19.75 0.01 -8.28
CA HIS A 218 20.17 0.47 -9.60
C HIS A 218 21.10 -0.55 -10.26
N GLN A 219 22.14 -1.03 -9.56
CA GLN A 219 23.06 -2.03 -10.09
C GLN A 219 22.35 -3.34 -10.47
N TRP A 220 21.40 -3.80 -9.64
CA TRP A 220 20.59 -4.96 -9.96
C TRP A 220 19.78 -4.72 -11.25
N ALA A 221 19.14 -3.56 -11.39
CA ALA A 221 18.38 -3.22 -12.59
C ALA A 221 19.26 -3.16 -13.85
N ASP A 222 20.42 -2.48 -13.77
CA ASP A 222 21.39 -2.39 -14.87
C ASP A 222 21.83 -3.79 -15.34
N GLN A 223 22.12 -4.70 -14.40
CA GLN A 223 22.46 -6.08 -14.73
C GLN A 223 21.31 -6.82 -15.41
N ARG A 224 20.06 -6.63 -14.93
CA ARG A 224 18.89 -7.28 -15.54
C ARG A 224 18.62 -6.79 -16.96
N VAL A 225 18.76 -5.49 -17.21
CA VAL A 225 18.63 -4.89 -18.55
C VAL A 225 19.71 -5.47 -19.47
N ALA A 226 20.98 -5.47 -19.05
CA ALA A 226 22.08 -6.03 -19.84
C ALA A 226 21.96 -7.56 -20.08
N ASP A 227 21.36 -8.31 -19.15
CA ASP A 227 21.04 -9.72 -19.34
C ASP A 227 19.92 -9.91 -20.39
N ALA A 228 18.88 -9.07 -20.34
CA ALA A 228 17.73 -9.12 -21.23
C ALA A 228 18.07 -8.67 -22.66
N ASP A 229 19.00 -7.73 -22.84
CA ASP A 229 19.46 -7.26 -24.14
C ASP A 229 19.98 -8.39 -25.04
N ARG A 230 20.63 -9.41 -24.46
CA ARG A 230 21.14 -10.57 -25.19
C ARG A 230 20.04 -11.37 -25.90
N LEU A 231 18.79 -11.22 -25.49
CA LEU A 231 17.66 -11.86 -26.18
C LEU A 231 17.50 -11.32 -27.61
N LEU A 232 17.96 -10.10 -27.88
CA LEU A 232 17.82 -9.45 -29.18
C LEU A 232 18.94 -9.79 -30.16
N ASP A 233 20.00 -10.44 -29.67
CA ASP A 233 21.14 -10.93 -30.46
C ASP A 233 20.91 -12.36 -31.01
N ARG A 234 19.74 -12.96 -30.72
CA ARG A 234 19.41 -14.29 -31.21
C ARG A 234 19.42 -14.33 -32.75
N PRO A 235 19.94 -15.43 -33.35
CA PRO A 235 19.94 -15.57 -34.80
C PRO A 235 18.51 -15.61 -35.34
N VAL A 236 18.26 -14.85 -36.42
CA VAL A 236 16.99 -14.89 -37.13
C VAL A 236 16.85 -16.23 -37.83
N SER A 237 15.78 -16.96 -37.54
CA SER A 237 15.49 -18.26 -38.16
C SER A 237 14.29 -18.22 -39.12
N VAL A 238 13.39 -17.25 -38.93
CA VAL A 238 12.16 -17.10 -39.72
C VAL A 238 11.87 -15.62 -39.94
N VAL A 239 11.57 -15.25 -41.18
CA VAL A 239 11.11 -13.92 -41.58
C VAL A 239 9.65 -13.99 -42.02
N VAL A 240 8.80 -13.17 -41.40
CA VAL A 240 7.36 -13.12 -41.75
C VAL A 240 7.19 -12.60 -43.18
N GLY A 241 6.43 -13.34 -43.99
CA GLY A 241 6.16 -13.07 -45.41
C GLY A 241 7.16 -13.72 -46.38
N GLU A 242 8.36 -14.08 -45.92
CA GLU A 242 9.38 -14.77 -46.73
C GLU A 242 9.39 -16.27 -46.42
N ASP A 243 9.58 -16.63 -45.15
CA ASP A 243 9.71 -18.04 -44.70
C ASP A 243 8.36 -18.61 -44.22
N ALA A 244 7.44 -17.76 -43.78
CA ALA A 244 6.11 -18.13 -43.31
C ALA A 244 5.07 -17.06 -43.69
N PRO A 245 3.85 -17.44 -44.11
CA PRO A 245 2.88 -16.50 -44.69
C PRO A 245 2.24 -15.55 -43.66
N THR A 246 2.21 -15.93 -42.38
CA THR A 246 1.58 -15.16 -41.30
C THR A 246 2.49 -15.06 -40.10
N LEU A 247 2.22 -14.09 -39.23
CA LEU A 247 2.96 -13.91 -37.98
C LEU A 247 2.90 -15.15 -37.09
N ALA A 248 1.70 -15.70 -36.91
CA ALA A 248 1.51 -16.91 -36.10
C ALA A 248 2.26 -18.12 -36.68
N ALA A 249 2.19 -18.33 -38.00
CA ALA A 249 2.93 -19.41 -38.65
C ALA A 249 4.45 -19.24 -38.49
N ALA A 250 4.95 -18.00 -38.47
CA ALA A 250 6.36 -17.73 -38.24
C ALA A 250 6.80 -18.07 -36.80
N VAL A 251 5.98 -17.72 -35.81
CA VAL A 251 6.20 -18.06 -34.40
C VAL A 251 6.17 -19.58 -34.18
N ASP A 252 5.27 -20.29 -34.86
CA ASP A 252 5.19 -21.74 -34.82
C ASP A 252 6.43 -22.42 -35.42
N ALA A 253 6.84 -21.96 -36.60
CA ALA A 253 7.98 -22.53 -37.33
C ALA A 253 9.33 -22.24 -36.66
N ALA A 254 9.46 -21.13 -35.94
CA ALA A 254 10.73 -20.75 -35.33
C ALA A 254 11.16 -21.71 -34.21
N PRO A 255 12.41 -22.25 -34.25
CA PRO A 255 12.95 -23.05 -33.16
C PRO A 255 13.12 -22.24 -31.87
N PRO A 256 13.08 -22.87 -30.68
CA PRO A 256 13.43 -22.19 -29.44
C PRO A 256 14.84 -21.56 -29.48
N ASN A 257 15.00 -20.44 -28.78
CA ASN A 257 16.20 -19.60 -28.69
C ASN A 257 16.63 -18.93 -30.00
N THR A 258 15.72 -18.75 -30.95
CA THR A 258 15.95 -18.00 -32.19
C THR A 258 15.11 -16.72 -32.23
N ALA A 259 15.18 -15.97 -33.34
CA ALA A 259 14.38 -14.80 -33.57
C ALA A 259 13.46 -14.96 -34.81
N VAL A 260 12.22 -14.49 -34.66
CA VAL A 260 11.30 -14.17 -35.76
C VAL A 260 11.47 -12.70 -36.10
N ARG A 261 11.87 -12.41 -37.34
CA ARG A 261 11.92 -11.05 -37.87
C ARG A 261 10.60 -10.71 -38.54
N VAL A 262 10.01 -9.59 -38.15
CA VAL A 262 8.79 -9.04 -38.74
C VAL A 262 9.18 -7.79 -39.53
N PRO A 263 9.18 -7.83 -40.88
CA PRO A 263 9.49 -6.66 -41.69
C PRO A 263 8.52 -5.48 -41.45
N PRO A 264 8.82 -4.28 -42.01
CA PRO A 264 7.86 -3.19 -42.06
C PRO A 264 6.54 -3.63 -42.74
N GLY A 265 5.41 -3.30 -42.13
CA GLY A 265 4.09 -3.71 -42.60
C GLY A 265 3.06 -3.76 -41.48
N THR A 266 1.82 -4.07 -41.86
CA THR A 266 0.71 -4.33 -40.92
C THR A 266 0.37 -5.81 -40.95
N TYR A 267 0.34 -6.42 -39.76
CA TYR A 267 0.11 -7.84 -39.56
C TYR A 267 -1.03 -8.03 -38.59
N ASP A 268 -2.00 -8.87 -38.94
CA ASP A 268 -2.98 -9.34 -37.99
C ASP A 268 -2.28 -10.27 -36.99
N ALA A 269 -2.42 -9.96 -35.70
CA ALA A 269 -1.74 -10.68 -34.65
C ALA A 269 -2.41 -12.02 -34.35
N ASP A 270 -3.73 -12.04 -34.39
CA ASP A 270 -4.55 -13.17 -33.96
C ASP A 270 -4.45 -14.33 -34.97
N ARG A 271 -4.40 -15.57 -34.46
CA ARG A 271 -4.54 -16.77 -35.31
C ARG A 271 -5.97 -16.88 -35.83
N THR A 272 -6.92 -16.63 -34.93
CA THR A 272 -8.37 -16.55 -35.17
C THR A 272 -8.98 -15.61 -34.12
N THR A 273 -10.26 -15.25 -34.26
CA THR A 273 -11.00 -14.42 -33.28
C THR A 273 -10.97 -15.00 -31.85
N ASP A 274 -10.75 -16.30 -31.69
CA ASP A 274 -10.71 -16.97 -30.38
C ASP A 274 -9.29 -17.46 -29.99
N ASP A 275 -8.25 -17.15 -30.77
CA ASP A 275 -6.88 -17.65 -30.57
C ASP A 275 -5.84 -16.52 -30.75
N PRO A 276 -5.44 -15.83 -29.65
CA PRO A 276 -4.49 -14.74 -29.70
C PRO A 276 -3.05 -15.24 -29.94
N LEU A 277 -2.14 -14.34 -30.33
CA LEU A 277 -0.74 -14.70 -30.55
C LEU A 277 -0.06 -15.13 -29.24
N THR A 278 0.13 -16.43 -29.06
CA THR A 278 0.85 -16.99 -27.91
C THR A 278 2.27 -17.43 -28.29
N ILE A 279 3.26 -16.97 -27.52
CA ILE A 279 4.67 -17.37 -27.58
C ILE A 279 4.97 -18.27 -26.38
N ASP A 280 4.98 -19.57 -26.62
CA ASP A 280 5.09 -20.65 -25.63
C ASP A 280 6.48 -21.30 -25.57
N LYS A 281 7.46 -20.72 -26.27
CA LYS A 281 8.85 -21.14 -26.30
C LYS A 281 9.78 -19.92 -26.12
N PRO A 282 11.00 -20.07 -25.59
CA PRO A 282 11.97 -18.98 -25.56
C PRO A 282 12.23 -18.45 -26.97
N LEU A 283 11.74 -17.25 -27.30
CA LEU A 283 11.75 -16.75 -28.67
C LEU A 283 11.86 -15.22 -28.67
N THR A 284 12.48 -14.66 -29.70
CA THR A 284 12.49 -13.22 -29.92
C THR A 284 11.60 -12.86 -31.08
N LEU A 285 10.56 -12.07 -30.85
CA LEU A 285 9.72 -11.45 -31.86
C LEU A 285 10.21 -10.02 -32.08
N ARG A 286 10.78 -9.73 -33.25
CA ARG A 286 11.44 -8.43 -33.51
C ARG A 286 10.93 -7.77 -34.79
N GLY A 287 10.37 -6.57 -34.66
CA GLY A 287 9.93 -5.75 -35.77
C GLY A 287 11.00 -4.77 -36.29
N ALA A 288 10.54 -3.77 -37.04
CA ALA A 288 11.32 -2.67 -37.59
C ALA A 288 10.91 -1.31 -36.98
N GLY A 289 10.70 -1.28 -35.66
CA GLY A 289 10.19 -0.14 -34.92
C GLY A 289 8.72 0.13 -35.25
N ASN A 290 8.31 1.40 -35.22
CA ASN A 290 6.92 1.80 -35.52
C ASN A 290 6.45 1.45 -36.95
N ALA A 291 7.37 1.09 -37.86
CA ALA A 291 7.04 0.64 -39.21
C ALA A 291 6.43 -0.77 -39.23
N THR A 292 6.62 -1.56 -38.17
CA THR A 292 5.96 -2.86 -37.97
C THR A 292 4.76 -2.68 -37.04
N HIS A 293 3.56 -2.93 -37.56
CA HIS A 293 2.31 -2.80 -36.84
C HIS A 293 1.64 -4.15 -36.64
N LEU A 294 1.49 -4.57 -35.39
CA LEU A 294 0.64 -5.68 -35.00
C LEU A 294 -0.77 -5.14 -34.69
N ARG A 295 -1.76 -5.63 -35.42
CA ARG A 295 -3.17 -5.28 -35.25
C ARG A 295 -3.89 -6.45 -34.60
N GLY A 296 -4.37 -6.27 -33.37
CA GLY A 296 -5.36 -7.16 -32.77
C GLY A 296 -6.77 -6.85 -33.28
N ASP A 297 -7.69 -7.76 -33.02
CA ASP A 297 -9.09 -7.68 -33.43
C ASP A 297 -10.00 -6.86 -32.48
N GLY A 298 -9.47 -6.37 -31.36
CA GLY A 298 -10.21 -5.59 -30.36
C GLY A 298 -10.97 -6.43 -29.33
N THR A 299 -10.71 -7.74 -29.23
CA THR A 299 -11.42 -8.64 -28.30
C THR A 299 -10.58 -9.12 -27.12
N GLY A 300 -9.25 -9.04 -27.20
CA GLY A 300 -8.37 -9.60 -26.17
C GLY A 300 -6.96 -9.03 -26.13
N THR A 301 -6.06 -9.78 -25.49
CA THR A 301 -4.62 -9.48 -25.47
C THR A 301 -3.97 -9.82 -26.81
N VAL A 302 -3.16 -8.91 -27.35
CA VAL A 302 -2.59 -9.06 -28.70
C VAL A 302 -1.40 -10.05 -28.72
N VAL A 303 -0.48 -9.94 -27.77
CA VAL A 303 0.67 -10.86 -27.65
C VAL A 303 0.74 -11.41 -26.24
N THR A 304 0.73 -12.73 -26.09
CA THR A 304 0.90 -13.41 -24.81
C THR A 304 2.17 -14.26 -24.82
N ALA A 305 3.07 -14.05 -23.86
CA ALA A 305 4.22 -14.90 -23.63
C ALA A 305 3.98 -15.77 -22.40
N THR A 306 4.14 -17.09 -22.56
CA THR A 306 3.99 -18.08 -21.48
C THR A 306 5.28 -18.86 -21.21
N ALA A 307 6.34 -18.58 -21.95
CA ALA A 307 7.67 -19.17 -21.78
C ALA A 307 8.69 -18.18 -21.24
N PRO A 308 9.73 -18.65 -20.53
CA PRO A 308 10.81 -17.78 -20.07
C PRO A 308 11.66 -17.28 -21.24
N ARG A 309 12.32 -16.13 -21.05
CA ARG A 309 13.27 -15.53 -21.99
C ARG A 309 12.65 -15.26 -23.36
N VAL A 310 11.41 -14.78 -23.37
CA VAL A 310 10.77 -14.23 -24.59
C VAL A 310 11.16 -12.77 -24.73
N ALA A 311 11.40 -12.31 -25.95
CA ALA A 311 11.56 -10.88 -26.23
C ALA A 311 10.52 -10.43 -27.26
N VAL A 312 9.82 -9.33 -26.96
CA VAL A 312 8.93 -8.63 -27.90
C VAL A 312 9.50 -7.24 -28.09
N ALA A 313 9.97 -6.94 -29.30
CA ALA A 313 10.71 -5.71 -29.53
C ALA A 313 10.48 -5.05 -30.87
N ASP A 314 10.72 -3.73 -30.89
CA ASP A 314 10.79 -2.90 -32.09
C ASP A 314 9.49 -2.96 -32.92
N LEU A 315 8.32 -2.68 -32.32
CA LEU A 315 7.03 -2.75 -33.01
C LEU A 315 5.97 -1.82 -32.40
N ARG A 316 4.87 -1.58 -33.11
CA ARG A 316 3.67 -0.95 -32.54
C ARG A 316 2.48 -1.90 -32.52
N ILE A 317 1.63 -1.79 -31.51
CA ILE A 317 0.46 -2.61 -31.25
C ILE A 317 -0.78 -1.71 -31.16
N SER A 318 -1.88 -2.14 -31.77
CA SER A 318 -3.22 -1.56 -31.56
C SER A 318 -4.28 -2.65 -31.63
N GLY A 319 -5.54 -2.30 -31.36
CA GLY A 319 -6.64 -3.27 -31.39
C GLY A 319 -6.61 -4.21 -30.18
N VAL A 320 -6.18 -3.69 -29.03
CA VAL A 320 -6.28 -4.39 -27.74
C VAL A 320 -7.75 -4.41 -27.30
N GLY A 321 -8.19 -5.52 -26.71
CA GLY A 321 -9.51 -5.66 -26.11
C GLY A 321 -9.80 -4.65 -24.99
N GLY A 322 -11.08 -4.42 -24.72
CA GLY A 322 -11.56 -3.47 -23.71
C GLY A 322 -11.81 -4.07 -22.33
N THR A 323 -11.47 -5.35 -22.10
CA THR A 323 -11.76 -6.01 -20.83
C THR A 323 -10.80 -5.52 -19.76
N LEU A 324 -11.32 -4.81 -18.75
CA LEU A 324 -10.50 -4.29 -17.64
C LEU A 324 -10.31 -5.32 -16.51
N SER A 325 -11.28 -6.21 -16.36
CA SER A 325 -11.27 -7.29 -15.37
C SER A 325 -12.04 -8.48 -15.91
N ALA A 326 -11.44 -9.67 -15.86
CA ALA A 326 -12.11 -10.89 -16.31
C ALA A 326 -13.06 -11.41 -15.23
N GLU A 327 -14.34 -11.60 -15.57
CA GLU A 327 -15.37 -12.08 -14.63
C GLU A 327 -15.26 -13.59 -14.33
N ASN A 328 -14.53 -14.36 -15.15
CA ASN A 328 -14.47 -15.83 -15.08
C ASN A 328 -13.06 -16.38 -15.34
N VAL A 329 -12.08 -16.04 -14.50
CA VAL A 329 -10.77 -16.71 -14.54
C VAL A 329 -10.79 -17.93 -13.64
N SER A 330 -10.64 -19.13 -14.21
CA SER A 330 -10.27 -20.30 -13.40
C SER A 330 -8.77 -20.24 -13.14
N THR A 331 -8.39 -20.31 -11.88
CA THR A 331 -7.00 -20.40 -11.48
C THR A 331 -6.91 -21.32 -10.27
N ASP A 332 -5.84 -22.11 -10.21
CA ASP A 332 -5.50 -22.95 -9.06
C ASP A 332 -5.20 -22.13 -7.79
N ARG A 333 -5.32 -20.80 -7.87
CA ARG A 333 -5.04 -19.81 -6.82
C ARG A 333 -6.29 -19.08 -6.33
N ALA A 334 -7.49 -19.58 -6.64
CA ALA A 334 -8.76 -18.97 -6.26
C ALA A 334 -9.01 -18.93 -4.73
N ASP A 335 -8.24 -19.70 -3.98
CA ASP A 335 -8.25 -19.79 -2.52
C ASP A 335 -7.41 -18.72 -1.81
N GLN A 336 -6.60 -17.94 -2.54
CA GLN A 336 -5.70 -16.93 -1.96
C GLN A 336 -6.45 -15.66 -1.55
N TRP A 337 -6.07 -15.03 -0.42
CA TRP A 337 -6.73 -13.82 0.11
C TRP A 337 -6.88 -12.67 -0.91
N ASP A 338 -5.91 -12.50 -1.80
CA ASP A 338 -5.85 -11.42 -2.77
C ASP A 338 -6.53 -11.77 -4.11
N TYR A 339 -7.19 -12.93 -4.22
CA TYR A 339 -7.82 -13.40 -5.45
C TYR A 339 -8.75 -12.37 -6.10
N ARG A 340 -9.52 -11.61 -5.31
CA ARG A 340 -10.38 -10.52 -5.85
C ARG A 340 -9.59 -9.39 -6.50
N VAL A 341 -8.39 -9.09 -5.98
CA VAL A 341 -7.48 -8.11 -6.58
C VAL A 341 -6.86 -8.70 -7.85
N GLN A 342 -6.52 -9.99 -7.84
CA GLN A 342 -6.04 -10.70 -9.03
C GLN A 342 -7.08 -10.62 -10.15
N LEU A 343 -8.35 -10.95 -9.90
CA LEU A 343 -9.42 -10.84 -10.90
C LEU A 343 -9.64 -9.40 -11.38
N GLY A 344 -9.67 -8.45 -10.44
CA GLY A 344 -9.98 -7.05 -10.74
C GLY A 344 -8.87 -6.31 -11.47
N TYR A 345 -7.62 -6.78 -11.40
CA TYR A 345 -6.45 -6.06 -11.92
C TYR A 345 -5.47 -6.89 -12.76
N GLY A 346 -5.35 -8.19 -12.50
CA GLY A 346 -4.34 -9.08 -13.05
C GLY A 346 -4.65 -9.71 -14.41
N TYR A 347 -5.90 -9.62 -14.86
CA TYR A 347 -6.44 -10.37 -16.01
C TYR A 347 -7.19 -9.49 -17.02
N GLY A 348 -6.98 -8.18 -16.99
CA GLY A 348 -7.45 -7.29 -18.07
C GLY A 348 -6.64 -7.50 -19.35
N ASP A 349 -7.22 -7.14 -20.49
CA ASP A 349 -6.59 -7.20 -21.80
C ASP A 349 -5.33 -6.32 -21.86
N ALA A 350 -4.38 -6.68 -22.72
CA ALA A 350 -3.11 -5.98 -22.87
C ALA A 350 -2.57 -5.98 -24.30
N GLY A 351 -1.71 -5.01 -24.63
CA GLY A 351 -0.88 -5.12 -25.83
C GLY A 351 0.08 -6.31 -25.73
N VAL A 352 0.76 -6.45 -24.59
CA VAL A 352 1.64 -7.58 -24.29
C VAL A 352 1.37 -8.11 -22.88
N THR A 353 1.15 -9.43 -22.76
CA THR A 353 1.08 -10.13 -21.47
C THR A 353 2.28 -11.06 -21.32
N LEU A 354 3.02 -10.91 -20.22
CA LEU A 354 4.00 -11.86 -19.74
C LEU A 354 3.38 -12.64 -18.57
N ASP A 355 3.09 -13.91 -18.79
CA ASP A 355 2.52 -14.80 -17.77
C ASP A 355 3.46 -15.97 -17.51
N SER A 356 4.05 -16.03 -16.31
CA SER A 356 5.06 -17.03 -15.97
C SER A 356 6.29 -17.02 -16.91
N ALA A 357 6.52 -15.90 -17.59
CA ALA A 357 7.52 -15.68 -18.62
C ALA A 357 8.78 -15.02 -18.03
N ASN A 358 9.46 -15.73 -17.12
CA ASN A 358 10.63 -15.22 -16.40
C ASN A 358 11.77 -14.76 -17.32
N GLY A 359 12.44 -13.66 -16.97
CA GLY A 359 13.60 -13.15 -17.71
C GLY A 359 13.28 -12.66 -19.13
N SER A 360 12.04 -12.25 -19.38
CA SER A 360 11.57 -11.78 -20.68
C SER A 360 11.75 -10.27 -20.85
N LEU A 361 11.74 -9.81 -22.09
CA LEU A 361 11.96 -8.42 -22.48
C LEU A 361 10.79 -7.89 -23.31
N VAL A 362 10.28 -6.71 -22.95
CA VAL A 362 9.44 -5.89 -23.82
C VAL A 362 10.18 -4.59 -24.06
N ARG A 363 10.63 -4.34 -25.30
CA ARG A 363 11.50 -3.19 -25.59
C ARG A 363 11.12 -2.43 -26.85
N ASN A 364 11.09 -1.10 -26.79
CA ASN A 364 10.80 -0.27 -27.96
C ASN A 364 9.46 -0.66 -28.61
N VAL A 365 8.44 -0.79 -27.76
CA VAL A 365 7.07 -1.16 -28.16
C VAL A 365 6.14 0.02 -27.92
N SER A 366 5.38 0.41 -28.95
CA SER A 366 4.30 1.39 -28.79
C SER A 366 2.94 0.68 -28.72
N VAL A 367 2.11 0.99 -27.72
CA VAL A 367 0.78 0.38 -27.54
C VAL A 367 -0.29 1.46 -27.46
N ASP A 368 -1.32 1.34 -28.29
CA ASP A 368 -2.58 2.08 -28.16
C ASP A 368 -3.65 1.12 -27.61
N THR A 369 -4.24 1.46 -26.46
CA THR A 369 -5.06 0.52 -25.69
C THR A 369 -6.13 1.21 -24.85
N PRO A 370 -7.38 0.69 -24.82
CA PRO A 370 -8.36 1.07 -23.81
C PRO A 370 -8.14 0.36 -22.46
N ALA A 371 -7.29 -0.68 -22.44
CA ALA A 371 -7.02 -1.53 -21.26
C ALA A 371 -5.56 -1.37 -20.81
N ASN A 372 -4.81 -2.48 -20.66
CA ASN A 372 -3.39 -2.41 -20.30
C ASN A 372 -2.49 -2.19 -21.51
N GLY A 373 -1.35 -1.54 -21.29
CA GLY A 373 -0.23 -1.57 -22.24
C GLY A 373 0.52 -2.90 -22.14
N VAL A 374 1.12 -3.14 -20.97
CA VAL A 374 1.87 -4.36 -20.66
C VAL A 374 1.40 -4.95 -19.33
N VAL A 375 1.12 -6.25 -19.31
CA VAL A 375 0.83 -7.03 -18.11
C VAL A 375 2.02 -7.94 -17.82
N VAL A 376 2.51 -7.92 -16.58
CA VAL A 376 3.57 -8.82 -16.12
C VAL A 376 3.12 -9.52 -14.85
N ARG A 377 2.79 -10.81 -14.96
CA ARG A 377 2.32 -11.63 -13.84
C ARG A 377 3.16 -12.89 -13.68
N TRP A 378 3.51 -13.21 -12.43
CA TRP A 378 4.38 -14.34 -12.06
C TRP A 378 5.67 -14.46 -12.90
N SER A 379 6.18 -13.35 -13.42
CA SER A 379 7.28 -13.28 -14.39
C SER A 379 8.45 -12.52 -13.78
N GLN A 380 9.28 -13.25 -13.05
CA GLN A 380 10.46 -12.71 -12.35
C GLN A 380 11.54 -12.27 -13.32
N ASN A 381 12.27 -11.21 -12.97
CA ASN A 381 13.40 -10.67 -13.72
C ASN A 381 13.05 -10.21 -15.15
N ALA A 382 11.79 -9.91 -15.43
CA ALA A 382 11.40 -9.31 -16.70
C ALA A 382 11.82 -7.83 -16.77
N VAL A 383 12.03 -7.34 -17.99
CA VAL A 383 12.39 -5.96 -18.29
C VAL A 383 11.37 -5.37 -19.25
N VAL A 384 10.80 -4.23 -18.89
CA VAL A 384 9.96 -3.38 -19.74
C VAL A 384 10.72 -2.08 -19.95
N GLU A 385 11.20 -1.84 -21.15
CA GLU A 385 12.12 -0.74 -21.44
C GLU A 385 11.70 0.02 -22.69
N ASN A 386 11.76 1.35 -22.65
CA ASN A 386 11.46 2.18 -23.82
C ASN A 386 10.10 1.84 -24.46
N VAL A 387 9.09 1.60 -23.62
CA VAL A 387 7.72 1.35 -24.07
C VAL A 387 6.95 2.66 -24.07
N THR A 388 6.13 2.88 -25.08
CA THR A 388 5.18 3.99 -25.11
C THR A 388 3.76 3.44 -25.05
N VAL A 389 3.00 3.79 -24.01
CA VAL A 389 1.58 3.42 -23.91
C VAL A 389 0.72 4.66 -24.00
N VAL A 390 -0.25 4.63 -24.90
CA VAL A 390 -1.33 5.62 -25.00
C VAL A 390 -2.61 4.94 -24.53
N GLY A 391 -3.06 5.33 -23.34
CA GLY A 391 -4.31 4.86 -22.75
C GLY A 391 -5.48 5.81 -23.01
N SER A 392 -6.67 5.42 -22.53
CA SER A 392 -7.88 6.27 -22.55
C SER A 392 -7.65 7.65 -21.91
N GLU A 393 -8.33 8.69 -22.41
CA GLU A 393 -8.18 10.05 -21.86
C GLU A 393 -8.70 10.14 -20.41
N GLU A 394 -9.81 9.48 -20.11
CA GLU A 394 -10.40 9.40 -18.77
C GLU A 394 -9.95 8.11 -18.06
N TRP A 395 -9.44 8.21 -16.83
CA TRP A 395 -8.94 7.04 -16.10
C TRP A 395 -10.00 5.98 -15.80
N THR A 396 -11.28 6.37 -15.73
CA THR A 396 -12.39 5.44 -15.48
C THR A 396 -12.59 4.48 -16.64
N ASP A 397 -12.28 4.96 -17.85
CA ASP A 397 -12.46 4.26 -19.11
C ASP A 397 -11.16 3.57 -19.57
N GLY A 398 -10.08 3.76 -18.81
CA GLY A 398 -8.77 3.19 -19.08
C GLY A 398 -8.29 2.22 -18.00
N PHE A 399 -7.09 1.69 -18.24
CA PHE A 399 -6.37 0.85 -17.29
C PHE A 399 -4.87 1.17 -17.26
N MET A 400 -4.00 0.21 -16.96
CA MET A 400 -2.64 0.53 -16.54
C MET A 400 -1.68 0.58 -17.73
N GLY A 401 -0.75 1.53 -17.73
CA GLY A 401 0.35 1.50 -18.70
C GLY A 401 1.14 0.20 -18.57
N VAL A 402 1.63 -0.07 -17.37
CA VAL A 402 2.19 -1.37 -16.96
C VAL A 402 1.51 -1.86 -15.69
N MET A 403 1.06 -3.11 -15.68
CA MET A 403 0.54 -3.80 -14.50
C MET A 403 1.49 -4.94 -14.11
N VAL A 404 2.03 -4.88 -12.89
CA VAL A 404 2.96 -5.87 -12.36
C VAL A 404 2.32 -6.60 -11.19
N MET A 405 2.24 -7.93 -11.27
CA MET A 405 1.69 -8.76 -10.20
C MET A 405 2.65 -9.88 -9.85
N ARG A 406 3.01 -9.99 -8.56
CA ARG A 406 3.84 -11.10 -8.03
C ARG A 406 5.13 -11.32 -8.83
N SER A 407 5.74 -10.22 -9.26
CA SER A 407 6.89 -10.22 -10.18
C SER A 407 7.87 -9.14 -9.76
N ARG A 408 9.16 -9.49 -9.66
CA ARG A 408 10.24 -8.52 -9.50
C ARG A 408 10.78 -8.13 -10.87
N VAL A 409 10.48 -6.91 -11.32
CA VAL A 409 10.73 -6.45 -12.70
C VAL A 409 11.52 -5.14 -12.73
N VAL A 410 12.05 -4.81 -13.90
CA VAL A 410 12.54 -3.45 -14.22
C VAL A 410 11.56 -2.81 -15.19
N VAL A 411 11.03 -1.63 -14.86
CA VAL A 411 10.27 -0.77 -15.78
C VAL A 411 11.06 0.53 -15.94
N GLN A 412 11.62 0.76 -17.13
CA GLN A 412 12.46 1.94 -17.35
C GLN A 412 12.29 2.62 -18.70
N ASP A 413 12.74 3.87 -18.77
CA ASP A 413 12.82 4.68 -19.99
C ASP A 413 11.51 4.74 -20.78
N SER A 414 10.37 4.52 -20.13
CA SER A 414 9.07 4.35 -20.78
C SER A 414 8.18 5.58 -20.61
N THR A 415 7.27 5.78 -21.56
CA THR A 415 6.31 6.89 -21.56
C THR A 415 4.87 6.38 -21.47
N PHE A 416 4.11 6.90 -20.52
CA PHE A 416 2.70 6.54 -20.29
C PHE A 416 1.84 7.79 -20.44
N VAL A 417 0.91 7.79 -21.39
CA VAL A 417 0.03 8.94 -21.68
C VAL A 417 -1.41 8.54 -21.44
N GLY A 418 -2.11 9.24 -20.55
CA GLY A 418 -3.47 8.90 -20.15
C GLY A 418 -3.57 7.53 -19.47
N GLY A 419 -4.73 6.90 -19.54
CA GLY A 419 -5.05 5.67 -18.82
C GLY A 419 -5.32 5.91 -17.34
N ARG A 420 -5.45 4.81 -16.59
CA ARG A 420 -5.76 4.84 -15.17
C ARG A 420 -4.53 5.10 -14.32
N ASP A 421 -3.57 4.19 -14.38
CA ASP A 421 -2.29 4.32 -13.67
C ASP A 421 -1.14 4.12 -14.65
N GLY A 422 -0.04 4.87 -14.52
CA GLY A 422 1.15 4.68 -15.36
C GLY A 422 1.78 3.30 -15.11
N VAL A 423 2.21 3.06 -13.88
CA VAL A 423 2.72 1.76 -13.42
C VAL A 423 1.97 1.34 -12.15
N TYR A 424 1.24 0.24 -12.23
CA TYR A 424 0.56 -0.40 -11.10
C TYR A 424 1.34 -1.64 -10.64
N THR A 425 1.46 -1.83 -9.33
CA THR A 425 2.12 -3.01 -8.76
C THR A 425 1.27 -3.67 -7.68
N HIS A 426 1.26 -5.00 -7.64
CA HIS A 426 0.64 -5.80 -6.59
C HIS A 426 1.53 -6.97 -6.19
N LEU A 427 2.00 -6.99 -4.94
CA LEU A 427 2.95 -7.99 -4.43
C LEU A 427 4.22 -8.11 -5.31
N ALA A 428 4.70 -7.00 -5.84
CA ALA A 428 5.82 -6.95 -6.78
C ALA A 428 7.16 -6.64 -6.09
N ASP A 429 7.43 -7.32 -4.97
CA ASP A 429 8.52 -6.95 -4.07
C ASP A 429 9.88 -6.83 -4.78
N GLY A 430 10.61 -5.77 -4.47
CA GLY A 430 11.95 -5.54 -5.00
C GLY A 430 12.03 -5.02 -6.43
N LEU A 431 10.90 -4.67 -7.07
CA LEU A 431 10.91 -4.11 -8.43
C LEU A 431 11.65 -2.76 -8.50
N VAL A 432 12.04 -2.37 -9.71
CA VAL A 432 12.60 -1.06 -10.03
C VAL A 432 11.76 -0.37 -11.09
N VAL A 433 11.25 0.82 -10.78
CA VAL A 433 10.53 1.70 -11.70
C VAL A 433 11.35 2.99 -11.82
N ARG A 434 12.05 3.18 -12.93
CA ARG A 434 12.95 4.34 -13.05
C ARG A 434 12.94 5.04 -14.39
N ASP A 435 13.27 6.34 -14.38
CA ASP A 435 13.50 7.12 -15.60
C ASP A 435 12.29 7.11 -16.57
N ASN A 436 11.08 6.90 -16.05
CA ASN A 436 9.84 6.90 -16.84
C ASN A 436 9.16 8.27 -16.85
N ARG A 437 8.31 8.50 -17.85
CA ARG A 437 7.50 9.71 -18.00
C ARG A 437 6.01 9.38 -18.01
N MET A 438 5.28 9.84 -16.99
CA MET A 438 3.83 9.73 -16.88
C MET A 438 3.17 11.08 -17.20
N VAL A 439 2.34 11.11 -18.25
CA VAL A 439 1.66 12.31 -18.75
C VAL A 439 0.15 12.12 -18.59
N GLY A 440 -0.40 12.65 -17.49
CA GLY A 440 -1.76 12.36 -17.08
C GLY A 440 -2.86 13.19 -17.74
N ARG A 441 -2.55 14.39 -18.27
CA ARG A 441 -3.51 15.32 -18.91
C ARG A 441 -4.76 15.63 -18.04
N ASP A 442 -4.59 15.73 -16.72
CA ASP A 442 -5.64 15.92 -15.70
C ASP A 442 -6.63 14.73 -15.57
N GLY A 443 -6.34 13.61 -16.23
CA GLY A 443 -7.19 12.42 -16.27
C GLY A 443 -6.56 11.19 -15.62
N MET A 444 -5.23 11.06 -15.55
CA MET A 444 -4.57 9.89 -14.95
C MET A 444 -4.67 9.92 -13.42
N ARG A 445 -5.09 8.79 -12.84
CA ARG A 445 -5.20 8.64 -11.39
C ARG A 445 -3.82 8.63 -10.75
N PHE A 446 -2.96 7.65 -11.04
CA PHE A 446 -1.66 7.54 -10.39
C PHE A 446 -0.50 7.35 -11.36
N GLY A 447 0.61 8.07 -11.17
CA GLY A 447 1.83 7.85 -11.97
C GLY A 447 2.45 6.48 -11.67
N VAL A 448 2.84 6.26 -10.41
CA VAL A 448 3.28 4.96 -9.88
C VAL A 448 2.40 4.59 -8.69
N HIS A 449 1.78 3.42 -8.73
CA HIS A 449 0.83 2.92 -7.75
C HIS A 449 1.27 1.57 -7.18
N GLU A 450 1.79 1.58 -5.96
CA GLU A 450 2.27 0.39 -5.27
C GLU A 450 1.25 -0.16 -4.27
N MET A 451 0.76 -1.37 -4.53
CA MET A 451 -0.09 -2.15 -3.64
C MET A 451 0.67 -3.37 -3.12
N TYR A 452 0.67 -3.56 -1.81
CA TYR A 452 1.31 -4.66 -1.08
C TYR A 452 2.76 -4.94 -1.50
N THR A 453 3.47 -3.93 -2.00
CA THR A 453 4.77 -4.09 -2.65
C THR A 453 5.83 -3.47 -1.76
N SER A 454 6.77 -4.28 -1.30
CA SER A 454 7.87 -3.92 -0.40
C SER A 454 9.20 -3.86 -1.12
N GLY A 455 10.13 -3.06 -0.60
CA GLY A 455 11.50 -3.05 -1.08
C GLY A 455 11.67 -2.56 -2.51
N ALA A 456 10.69 -1.86 -3.10
CA ALA A 456 10.78 -1.29 -4.43
C ALA A 456 11.77 -0.11 -4.50
N LEU A 457 12.26 0.20 -5.70
CA LEU A 457 12.91 1.48 -6.02
C LEU A 457 12.08 2.20 -7.08
N VAL A 458 11.56 3.37 -6.73
CA VAL A 458 10.90 4.30 -7.64
C VAL A 458 11.81 5.51 -7.79
N ALA A 459 12.52 5.60 -8.92
CA ALA A 459 13.60 6.55 -9.07
C ALA A 459 13.51 7.42 -10.33
N ASN A 460 13.78 8.72 -10.23
CA ASN A 460 13.93 9.61 -11.40
C ASN A 460 12.75 9.61 -12.38
N ASN A 461 11.55 9.21 -11.96
CA ASN A 461 10.37 9.27 -12.81
C ASN A 461 9.82 10.70 -12.83
N THR A 462 9.26 11.11 -13.97
CA THR A 462 8.52 12.36 -14.10
C THR A 462 7.04 12.07 -14.21
N ALA A 463 6.22 12.60 -13.30
CA ALA A 463 4.76 12.55 -13.39
C ALA A 463 4.18 13.96 -13.51
N THR A 464 3.24 14.16 -14.43
CA THR A 464 2.59 15.47 -14.61
C THR A 464 1.09 15.32 -14.84
N GLY A 465 0.27 16.14 -14.16
CA GLY A 465 -1.18 16.17 -14.36
C GLY A 465 -1.88 14.90 -13.89
N THR A 466 -1.50 14.39 -12.71
CA THR A 466 -2.05 13.16 -12.11
C THR A 466 -2.81 13.45 -10.81
N ASP A 467 -3.69 12.56 -10.35
CA ASP A 467 -4.23 12.69 -8.98
C ASP A 467 -3.11 12.47 -7.94
N MET A 468 -2.28 11.42 -8.10
CA MET A 468 -1.06 11.27 -7.32
C MET A 468 0.14 10.90 -8.21
N GLY A 469 1.30 11.51 -8.00
CA GLY A 469 2.51 11.18 -8.78
C GLY A 469 3.04 9.80 -8.43
N VAL A 470 3.35 9.60 -7.15
CA VAL A 470 3.77 8.30 -6.60
C VAL A 470 2.94 7.99 -5.37
N VAL A 471 2.32 6.81 -5.31
CA VAL A 471 1.53 6.36 -4.17
C VAL A 471 1.93 4.96 -3.72
N VAL A 472 2.16 4.81 -2.41
CA VAL A 472 2.56 3.55 -1.77
C VAL A 472 1.55 3.21 -0.69
N MET A 473 0.86 2.07 -0.83
CA MET A 473 -0.28 1.72 0.02
C MET A 473 -0.13 0.34 0.64
N THR A 474 -0.97 0.04 1.65
CA THR A 474 -1.17 -1.30 2.25
C THR A 474 0.00 -1.86 3.08
N ARG A 475 0.61 -0.99 3.89
CA ARG A 475 1.66 -1.31 4.88
C ARG A 475 2.92 -2.02 4.34
N PRO A 476 3.52 -1.62 3.20
CA PRO A 476 4.77 -2.21 2.74
C PRO A 476 5.96 -1.72 3.57
N THR A 477 7.13 -2.28 3.32
CA THR A 477 8.36 -1.93 4.03
C THR A 477 9.54 -1.75 3.09
N GLY A 478 10.41 -0.78 3.38
CA GLY A 478 11.72 -0.67 2.71
C GLY A 478 11.71 -0.07 1.30
N ASN A 479 10.64 0.62 0.91
CA ASN A 479 10.52 1.22 -0.43
C ASN A 479 11.37 2.50 -0.53
N LEU A 480 12.08 2.66 -1.64
CA LEU A 480 12.98 3.78 -1.90
C LEU A 480 12.37 4.66 -3.00
N ILE A 481 11.97 5.88 -2.64
CA ILE A 481 11.32 6.85 -3.53
C ILE A 481 12.28 8.03 -3.71
N VAL A 482 13.07 8.01 -4.79
CA VAL A 482 14.25 8.88 -4.91
C VAL A 482 14.28 9.66 -6.22
N GLY A 483 14.57 10.97 -6.18
CA GLY A 483 14.84 11.72 -7.40
C GLY A 483 13.65 11.94 -8.35
N ASN A 484 12.43 11.57 -7.95
CA ASN A 484 11.25 11.71 -8.81
C ASN A 484 10.81 13.17 -8.90
N GLU A 485 10.29 13.53 -10.05
CA GLU A 485 9.74 14.85 -10.33
C GLU A 485 8.23 14.76 -10.54
N VAL A 486 7.45 15.44 -9.70
CA VAL A 486 5.98 15.45 -9.82
C VAL A 486 5.48 16.88 -9.94
N ARG A 487 4.73 17.15 -11.00
CA ARG A 487 4.22 18.48 -11.36
C ARG A 487 2.72 18.48 -11.61
N ASP A 488 2.07 19.59 -11.29
CA ASP A 488 0.67 19.85 -11.68
C ASP A 488 -0.30 18.72 -11.25
N SER A 489 -0.02 18.06 -10.12
CA SER A 489 -0.81 16.93 -9.62
C SER A 489 -1.56 17.29 -8.34
N TYR A 490 -2.60 16.52 -7.99
CA TYR A 490 -3.29 16.74 -6.71
C TYR A 490 -2.40 16.36 -5.51
N SER A 491 -1.64 15.26 -5.59
CA SER A 491 -0.61 14.89 -4.63
C SER A 491 0.71 14.53 -5.32
N GLY A 492 1.83 15.05 -4.85
CA GLY A 492 3.14 14.74 -5.40
C GLY A 492 3.55 13.29 -5.09
N VAL A 493 3.90 13.05 -3.84
CA VAL A 493 4.31 11.73 -3.34
C VAL A 493 3.46 11.39 -2.11
N ASN A 494 2.87 10.19 -2.08
CA ASN A 494 2.09 9.67 -0.97
C ASN A 494 2.64 8.32 -0.52
N VAL A 495 3.29 8.26 0.65
CA VAL A 495 3.95 7.03 1.11
C VAL A 495 3.31 6.50 2.38
N GLY A 496 2.69 5.32 2.29
CA GLY A 496 2.24 4.49 3.40
C GLY A 496 3.27 3.39 3.75
N GLY A 497 3.05 2.72 4.88
CA GLY A 497 3.97 1.68 5.37
C GLY A 497 5.07 2.19 6.29
N ARG A 498 6.21 1.50 6.29
CA ARG A 498 7.33 1.73 7.21
C ARG A 498 8.69 1.62 6.54
N ALA A 499 9.72 2.19 7.17
CA ALA A 499 11.10 2.10 6.72
C ALA A 499 11.32 2.48 5.24
N SER A 500 10.46 3.35 4.69
CA SER A 500 10.65 3.89 3.35
C SER A 500 11.66 5.04 3.39
N TYR A 501 12.42 5.18 2.32
CA TYR A 501 13.35 6.28 2.11
C TYR A 501 12.83 7.19 1.01
N VAL A 502 12.40 8.39 1.38
CA VAL A 502 11.87 9.38 0.44
C VAL A 502 12.88 10.52 0.33
N ALA A 503 13.61 10.61 -0.77
CA ALA A 503 14.68 11.59 -0.88
C ALA A 503 14.83 12.21 -2.25
N GLU A 504 15.33 13.44 -2.30
CA GLU A 504 15.77 14.08 -3.56
C GLU A 504 14.66 14.25 -4.61
N ASN A 505 13.39 14.12 -4.21
CA ASN A 505 12.25 14.33 -5.09
C ASN A 505 12.00 15.84 -5.29
N VAL A 506 11.47 16.19 -6.46
CA VAL A 506 11.09 17.54 -6.86
C VAL A 506 9.56 17.57 -6.99
N VAL A 507 8.88 18.32 -6.12
CA VAL A 507 7.41 18.42 -6.15
C VAL A 507 7.00 19.88 -6.36
N VAL A 508 6.41 20.14 -7.52
CA VAL A 508 6.15 21.50 -8.04
C VAL A 508 4.69 21.65 -8.43
N ASP A 509 4.06 22.77 -8.07
CA ASP A 509 2.70 23.12 -8.51
C ASP A 509 1.63 22.05 -8.24
N ASN A 510 1.82 21.29 -7.16
CA ASN A 510 0.88 20.27 -6.73
C ASN A 510 -0.11 20.84 -5.69
N HIS A 511 -1.30 20.27 -5.53
CA HIS A 511 -2.17 20.67 -4.41
C HIS A 511 -1.56 20.27 -3.06
N TYR A 512 -1.08 19.02 -2.93
CA TYR A 512 -0.20 18.55 -1.85
C TYR A 512 1.13 18.08 -2.45
N GLY A 513 2.29 18.44 -1.90
CA GLY A 513 3.56 17.91 -2.45
C GLY A 513 4.04 16.59 -1.83
N LEU A 514 3.97 16.41 -0.50
CA LEU A 514 4.25 15.12 0.17
C LEU A 514 3.20 14.84 1.22
N GLU A 515 2.58 13.68 1.09
CA GLU A 515 1.73 13.05 2.08
C GLU A 515 2.46 11.81 2.61
N ALA A 516 2.71 11.76 3.90
CA ALA A 516 3.38 10.61 4.51
C ALA A 516 2.47 10.06 5.62
N PRO A 517 1.41 9.31 5.28
CA PRO A 517 0.66 8.53 6.27
C PRO A 517 1.49 7.40 6.88
N SER A 518 2.67 7.08 6.30
CA SER A 518 3.66 6.14 6.83
C SER A 518 4.06 6.44 8.28
N ARG A 519 4.32 5.38 9.05
CA ARG A 519 4.53 5.49 10.49
C ARG A 519 6.00 5.55 10.93
N THR A 520 6.97 5.30 10.03
CA THR A 520 8.44 5.37 10.32
C THR A 520 9.31 5.62 9.06
N SER A 521 8.93 6.58 8.21
CA SER A 521 9.70 6.90 6.98
C SER A 521 10.73 8.01 7.20
N SER A 522 11.88 7.87 6.54
CA SER A 522 12.91 8.91 6.49
C SER A 522 12.68 9.78 5.25
N THR A 523 12.65 11.12 5.45
CA THR A 523 12.49 12.09 4.36
C THR A 523 13.68 13.04 4.35
N SER A 524 14.38 13.18 3.22
CA SER A 524 15.53 14.11 3.16
C SER A 524 15.71 14.76 1.78
N ALA A 525 16.08 16.04 1.75
CA ALA A 525 16.45 16.76 0.52
C ALA A 525 15.37 16.84 -0.60
N THR A 526 14.09 16.70 -0.25
CA THR A 526 12.97 16.98 -1.18
C THR A 526 12.82 18.50 -1.38
N SER A 527 12.76 18.95 -2.64
CA SER A 527 12.64 20.36 -3.01
C SER A 527 11.20 20.74 -3.39
N TRP A 528 10.84 22.00 -3.12
CA TRP A 528 9.48 22.54 -3.20
C TRP A 528 9.47 23.86 -3.99
N SER A 529 8.46 24.08 -4.82
CA SER A 529 8.27 25.32 -5.59
C SER A 529 6.93 26.02 -5.31
N ALA A 530 6.83 27.29 -5.71
CA ALA A 530 6.03 28.38 -5.14
C ALA A 530 4.49 28.34 -5.34
N THR A 531 3.92 27.35 -6.03
CA THR A 531 2.45 27.20 -6.15
C THR A 531 1.90 25.95 -5.48
N THR A 532 2.75 25.15 -4.81
CA THR A 532 2.27 24.01 -4.03
C THR A 532 1.45 24.50 -2.84
N TRP A 533 0.14 24.21 -2.82
CA TRP A 533 -0.80 24.80 -1.86
C TRP A 533 -0.53 24.36 -0.43
N ASP A 534 -0.27 23.07 -0.22
CA ASP A 534 0.19 22.50 1.04
C ASP A 534 1.49 21.70 0.84
N SER A 535 2.60 22.29 1.29
CA SER A 535 3.95 21.76 1.12
C SER A 535 4.28 20.54 1.99
N ALA A 536 3.40 20.09 2.86
CA ALA A 536 3.53 18.81 3.56
C ALA A 536 2.27 18.61 4.37
N ARG A 537 1.60 17.45 4.21
CA ARG A 537 0.46 17.11 5.04
C ARG A 537 0.73 15.81 5.79
N ARG A 538 0.66 15.91 7.12
CA ARG A 538 0.73 14.78 8.05
C ARG A 538 -0.63 14.60 8.70
N ARG A 539 -1.25 13.43 8.51
CA ARG A 539 -2.39 12.97 9.32
C ARG A 539 -1.86 12.06 10.43
N SER A 540 -1.21 12.65 11.43
CA SER A 540 -1.01 12.03 12.75
C SER A 540 -0.89 13.11 13.83
N SER A 541 -1.40 12.83 15.04
CA SER A 541 -1.17 13.66 16.21
C SER A 541 0.28 13.48 16.70
N ARG A 542 1.18 14.35 16.22
CA ARG A 542 2.61 14.53 16.62
C ARG A 542 3.64 13.55 15.97
N PRO A 543 4.92 13.99 15.78
CA PRO A 543 5.77 13.68 14.61
C PRO A 543 6.75 12.50 14.79
N THR A 544 7.15 11.84 13.69
CA THR A 544 7.97 10.60 13.70
C THR A 544 9.12 10.52 12.67
N GLY A 545 9.44 11.61 11.95
CA GLY A 545 10.54 11.63 10.98
C GLY A 545 11.34 12.94 11.03
N SER A 546 12.65 12.88 10.74
CA SER A 546 13.46 14.09 10.56
C SER A 546 13.11 14.72 9.22
N TRP A 547 12.46 15.88 9.20
CA TRP A 547 12.50 16.74 8.02
C TRP A 547 13.76 17.60 8.11
N ARG A 548 14.69 17.40 7.18
CA ARG A 548 15.62 18.47 6.81
C ARG A 548 15.31 18.87 5.38
N THR A 549 14.53 19.94 5.25
CA THR A 549 14.38 20.68 3.99
C THR A 549 15.65 21.48 3.77
N THR A 550 16.34 21.22 2.65
CA THR A 550 17.66 21.80 2.38
C THR A 550 17.56 23.17 1.70
N SER A 551 16.40 23.52 1.10
CA SER A 551 16.18 24.83 0.48
C SER A 551 14.69 25.10 0.23
N TRP A 552 14.30 26.36 0.42
CA TRP A 552 13.08 26.94 -0.13
C TRP A 552 13.50 27.96 -1.17
N THR A 553 13.16 27.76 -2.44
CA THR A 553 13.30 28.80 -3.47
C THR A 553 11.90 29.37 -3.72
N THR A 554 11.60 30.49 -3.08
CA THR A 554 10.34 31.22 -3.29
C THR A 554 10.52 32.24 -4.39
N THR A 555 9.98 31.96 -5.58
CA THR A 555 9.79 32.95 -6.64
C THR A 555 8.29 33.07 -6.90
N GLY A 556 7.58 33.83 -6.06
CA GLY A 556 6.15 34.08 -6.24
C GLY A 556 5.37 34.35 -4.95
N THR A 557 4.41 35.28 -5.01
CA THR A 557 3.61 35.78 -3.89
C THR A 557 2.70 34.71 -3.28
N SER A 558 3.09 34.13 -2.13
CA SER A 558 2.25 33.20 -1.37
C SER A 558 1.22 33.93 -0.49
N ARG A 559 -0.04 33.45 -0.50
CA ARG A 559 -1.05 33.85 0.50
C ARG A 559 -0.77 33.08 1.79
N ARG A 560 -0.24 33.78 2.81
CA ARG A 560 0.09 33.23 4.13
C ARG A 560 -1.11 32.52 4.80
N ARG A 561 -0.96 31.24 5.13
CA ARG A 561 -1.55 30.63 6.33
C ARG A 561 -0.43 29.95 7.12
N SER A 562 -0.31 30.35 8.38
CA SER A 562 0.80 30.08 9.30
C SER A 562 0.89 28.63 9.78
N VAL A 563 2.10 28.08 9.80
CA VAL A 563 2.51 27.04 10.76
C VAL A 563 2.48 27.66 12.16
N ARG A 564 1.71 27.09 13.10
CA ARG A 564 1.69 27.52 14.51
C ARG A 564 2.63 26.61 15.32
N SER A 565 3.85 27.07 15.57
CA SER A 565 4.76 26.48 16.57
C SER A 565 4.72 27.35 17.84
N GLY A 566 4.40 26.74 18.99
CA GLY A 566 4.47 27.41 20.28
C GLY A 566 5.89 27.43 20.87
N SER A 567 6.20 28.57 21.51
CA SER A 567 7.32 28.94 22.40
C SER A 567 8.76 29.10 21.85
N GLY A 568 9.24 30.35 21.85
CA GLY A 568 10.67 30.77 21.84
C GLY A 568 11.05 31.74 20.70
N PRO A 569 11.65 32.93 20.94
CA PRO A 569 11.43 34.10 20.08
C PRO A 569 12.36 34.17 18.87
N ALA A 570 11.80 34.54 17.72
CA ALA A 570 12.54 35.11 16.61
C ALA A 570 11.94 36.48 16.28
N THR A 571 12.75 37.53 16.44
CA THR A 571 12.43 38.91 16.12
C THR A 571 12.44 39.12 14.60
N ALA A 572 11.34 39.61 14.04
CA ALA A 572 11.35 40.32 12.76
C ALA A 572 10.16 41.29 12.70
N GLY A 573 10.46 42.58 12.49
CA GLY A 573 9.47 43.65 12.37
C GLY A 573 8.65 43.55 11.09
N ALA A 574 7.38 43.95 11.17
CA ALA A 574 6.46 43.99 10.05
C ALA A 574 5.87 45.40 9.90
N THR A 575 5.77 45.88 8.66
CA THR A 575 4.93 47.02 8.26
C THR A 575 3.74 46.50 7.44
N THR A 576 2.54 47.00 7.76
CA THR A 576 1.23 46.49 7.33
C THR A 576 0.56 47.35 6.25
N GLY A 577 -0.32 46.73 5.45
CA GLY A 577 -1.29 47.38 4.54
C GLY A 577 -2.42 46.41 4.11
N PRO A 578 -3.65 46.86 3.82
CA PRO A 578 -4.88 46.12 4.14
C PRO A 578 -5.50 45.27 3.01
N THR A 579 -6.30 44.28 3.43
CA THR A 579 -7.03 43.27 2.63
C THR A 579 -8.51 43.63 2.37
N ARG A 580 -9.12 43.05 1.32
CA ARG A 580 -10.58 42.89 1.10
C ARG A 580 -10.95 41.41 0.86
N PRO A 581 -12.16 40.94 1.19
CA PRO A 581 -12.49 39.51 1.25
C PRO A 581 -13.16 38.96 -0.01
N ALA A 582 -13.01 37.66 -0.27
CA ALA A 582 -13.80 36.91 -1.26
C ALA A 582 -14.26 35.54 -0.72
N ARG A 583 -15.42 35.13 -1.26
CA ARG A 583 -16.37 34.08 -0.85
C ARG A 583 -15.83 32.64 -0.90
N THR A 584 -16.31 31.81 0.03
CA THR A 584 -16.22 30.35 0.08
C THR A 584 -17.35 29.68 -0.71
N PRO A 585 -17.09 28.58 -1.43
CA PRO A 585 -18.05 27.50 -1.63
C PRO A 585 -17.70 26.31 -0.73
N THR A 586 -18.73 25.77 -0.10
CA THR A 586 -18.72 24.54 0.72
C THR A 586 -18.92 23.31 -0.16
N THR A 587 -17.99 22.36 -0.10
CA THR A 587 -18.23 20.96 -0.50
C THR A 587 -17.65 20.03 0.56
N THR A 588 -18.53 19.18 1.09
CA THR A 588 -18.30 18.22 2.17
C THR A 588 -17.66 16.95 1.61
N ALA A 589 -16.43 16.64 2.00
CA ALA A 589 -15.77 15.37 1.65
C ALA A 589 -15.96 14.34 2.77
N CYS A 590 -16.67 13.25 2.47
CA CYS A 590 -16.79 12.08 3.34
C CYS A 590 -15.51 11.22 3.22
N TRP A 591 -14.86 10.90 4.35
CA TRP A 591 -13.76 9.94 4.42
C TRP A 591 -13.97 9.02 5.62
N ASN A 592 -14.27 7.74 5.35
CA ASN A 592 -14.27 6.66 6.35
C ASN A 592 -13.19 5.62 5.97
N ASP A 593 -12.48 5.14 6.98
CA ASP A 593 -11.47 4.08 6.96
C ASP A 593 -12.08 2.72 6.54
N PRO A 594 -11.57 2.02 5.50
CA PRO A 594 -12.10 0.73 5.08
C PRO A 594 -11.25 -0.48 5.52
N SER A 595 -10.41 -0.39 6.56
CA SER A 595 -9.58 -1.53 6.99
C SER A 595 -10.35 -2.69 7.67
N THR A 596 -11.63 -2.53 8.02
CA THR A 596 -12.42 -3.56 8.72
C THR A 596 -13.74 -3.99 8.05
N ARG A 597 -14.02 -3.61 6.80
CA ARG A 597 -15.29 -3.98 6.10
C ARG A 597 -15.14 -4.57 4.70
N ALA A 598 -14.01 -5.19 4.37
CA ALA A 598 -13.77 -5.74 3.02
C ALA A 598 -14.60 -6.99 2.65
N VAL A 599 -15.46 -7.53 3.53
CA VAL A 599 -16.18 -8.80 3.26
C VAL A 599 -17.69 -8.65 3.02
N ARG A 600 -18.31 -7.45 3.16
CA ARG A 600 -19.79 -7.33 3.04
C ARG A 600 -20.37 -6.31 2.06
N SER A 601 -19.61 -5.59 1.23
CA SER A 601 -20.20 -4.53 0.37
C SER A 601 -20.00 -4.66 -1.14
N ILE A 602 -19.84 -5.87 -1.69
CA ILE A 602 -19.84 -6.07 -3.15
C ILE A 602 -21.26 -6.33 -3.72
N ALA A 603 -22.27 -6.55 -2.88
CA ALA A 603 -23.66 -6.78 -3.33
C ALA A 603 -24.53 -5.50 -3.43
N GLY A 604 -23.94 -4.30 -3.42
CA GLY A 604 -24.70 -3.03 -3.30
C GLY A 604 -24.71 -2.12 -4.53
N TRP A 605 -24.01 -2.46 -5.61
CA TRP A 605 -23.79 -1.53 -6.74
C TRP A 605 -24.52 -1.93 -8.03
N THR A 606 -25.50 -2.82 -7.92
CA THR A 606 -26.47 -3.15 -8.98
C THR A 606 -27.85 -2.70 -8.54
N THR A 607 -28.14 -1.41 -8.74
CA THR A 607 -29.45 -0.78 -8.99
C THR A 607 -29.48 0.63 -8.40
N TRP A 608 -29.29 1.66 -9.23
CA TRP A 608 -29.92 2.96 -8.97
C TRP A 608 -30.23 3.66 -10.30
N THR A 609 -31.49 3.58 -10.68
CA THR A 609 -32.12 4.28 -11.80
C THR A 609 -32.33 5.75 -11.46
N GLU A 610 -32.13 6.60 -12.47
CA GLU A 610 -32.23 8.06 -12.41
C GLU A 610 -33.53 8.60 -11.76
N ARG A 611 -33.38 9.61 -10.89
CA ARG A 611 -34.40 10.66 -10.72
C ARG A 611 -33.75 12.04 -10.81
N ARG A 612 -33.72 12.58 -12.03
CA ARG A 612 -33.45 14.00 -12.29
C ARG A 612 -34.64 14.84 -11.80
N ARG A 613 -34.38 15.84 -10.95
CA ARG A 613 -35.29 16.98 -10.72
C ARG A 613 -34.76 18.18 -11.49
N TRP A 614 -35.49 18.60 -12.52
CA TRP A 614 -35.38 19.92 -13.15
C TRP A 614 -36.23 20.96 -12.40
N PRO A 615 -35.89 22.26 -12.42
CA PRO A 615 -36.79 23.32 -11.97
C PRO A 615 -37.66 23.88 -13.11
N SER A 616 -38.93 24.17 -12.74
CA SER A 616 -39.87 25.19 -13.27
C SER A 616 -40.40 25.18 -14.73
N ARG A 617 -41.59 24.55 -14.91
CA ARG A 617 -42.90 24.94 -15.57
C ARG A 617 -42.99 26.10 -16.59
N PRO A 618 -44.10 26.22 -17.38
CA PRO A 618 -45.02 25.21 -17.96
C PRO A 618 -45.50 25.51 -19.42
N ARG A 619 -46.09 24.54 -20.14
CA ARG A 619 -47.30 24.76 -20.98
C ARG A 619 -47.90 23.43 -21.47
N TRP A 620 -49.23 23.37 -21.40
CA TRP A 620 -50.10 22.25 -21.74
C TRP A 620 -50.28 22.06 -23.25
N ARG A 621 -50.35 20.81 -23.74
CA ARG A 621 -51.48 20.29 -24.54
C ARG A 621 -51.40 18.77 -24.79
N ARG A 622 -52.58 18.16 -24.77
CA ARG A 622 -52.95 16.75 -24.96
C ARG A 622 -52.75 16.28 -26.42
N SER A 623 -52.45 14.98 -26.63
CA SER A 623 -53.39 14.00 -27.26
C SER A 623 -52.71 12.69 -27.75
N GLY A 624 -53.38 11.54 -27.52
CA GLY A 624 -53.18 10.22 -28.19
C GLY A 624 -52.67 9.11 -27.24
N ARG A 625 -53.51 8.33 -26.53
CA ARG A 625 -54.21 7.07 -26.91
C ARG A 625 -53.29 6.01 -27.57
N PHE A 626 -53.21 4.73 -27.20
CA PHE A 626 -53.93 3.81 -26.30
C PHE A 626 -53.07 2.51 -26.17
N ARG A 627 -52.88 1.92 -24.97
CA ARG A 627 -53.23 0.53 -24.54
C ARG A 627 -52.35 -0.63 -25.10
N VAL A 628 -51.96 -1.71 -24.39
CA VAL A 628 -52.59 -2.52 -23.31
C VAL A 628 -51.51 -3.32 -22.51
N SER A 629 -51.83 -3.58 -21.23
CA SER A 629 -51.66 -4.82 -20.41
C SER A 629 -50.30 -5.29 -19.87
N SER A 630 -50.10 -5.01 -18.57
CA SER A 630 -49.44 -5.82 -17.53
C SER A 630 -50.32 -7.04 -17.12
N PRO A 631 -49.91 -7.96 -16.22
CA PRO A 631 -49.76 -7.65 -14.79
C PRO A 631 -48.58 -8.31 -14.04
N ALA A 632 -48.21 -7.64 -12.96
CA ALA A 632 -47.39 -8.11 -11.85
C ALA A 632 -48.18 -9.06 -10.92
N CYS A 633 -47.48 -9.81 -10.05
CA CYS A 633 -47.81 -9.90 -8.62
C CYS A 633 -46.71 -10.57 -7.79
N ASP A 634 -46.68 -10.14 -6.52
CA ASP A 634 -45.68 -10.27 -5.46
C ASP A 634 -46.10 -11.38 -4.44
N PRO A 635 -45.63 -11.47 -3.17
CA PRO A 635 -44.84 -12.60 -2.63
C PRO A 635 -45.49 -13.30 -1.40
N ARG A 636 -44.84 -14.37 -0.87
CA ARG A 636 -44.74 -14.83 0.55
C ARG A 636 -44.90 -16.35 0.78
N ALA A 637 -44.14 -16.84 1.78
CA ALA A 637 -44.23 -18.12 2.53
C ALA A 637 -43.73 -19.38 1.79
N SER A 638 -43.05 -20.38 2.37
CA SER A 638 -42.78 -20.79 3.76
C SER A 638 -41.63 -21.83 3.80
N TRP A 639 -41.04 -21.99 4.98
CA TRP A 639 -40.08 -23.04 5.38
C TRP A 639 -40.61 -24.47 5.23
N THR A 640 -39.75 -25.44 4.87
CA THR A 640 -39.58 -26.72 5.60
C THR A 640 -38.32 -27.50 5.22
N ARG A 641 -37.81 -28.23 6.22
CA ARG A 641 -36.61 -29.05 6.29
C ARG A 641 -36.74 -30.37 5.51
N HIS A 642 -35.62 -30.95 5.07
CA HIS A 642 -35.34 -32.38 5.31
C HIS A 642 -33.83 -32.70 5.33
N ARG A 643 -33.45 -33.52 6.31
CA ARG A 643 -32.14 -34.13 6.57
C ARG A 643 -32.24 -35.64 6.30
N CYS A 644 -31.08 -36.27 6.04
CA CYS A 644 -30.76 -37.72 6.08
C CYS A 644 -31.27 -38.55 4.88
N ARG A 645 -30.57 -39.57 4.32
CA ARG A 645 -29.35 -40.37 4.62
C ARG A 645 -29.00 -41.10 3.29
N ALA A 646 -27.74 -41.12 2.82
CA ALA A 646 -26.73 -42.20 2.96
C ALA A 646 -27.13 -43.61 2.44
N SER A 647 -26.50 -44.07 1.34
CA SER A 647 -25.83 -45.40 1.20
C SER A 647 -25.33 -45.68 -0.24
N SER A 648 -23.99 -45.81 -0.37
CA SER A 648 -23.23 -46.91 -1.02
C SER A 648 -23.78 -47.56 -2.30
N THR A 649 -23.03 -47.74 -3.38
CA THR A 649 -21.87 -48.66 -3.52
C THR A 649 -21.10 -48.37 -4.83
N ARG A 650 -19.85 -48.85 -4.88
CA ARG A 650 -18.78 -48.60 -5.87
C ARG A 650 -18.69 -49.79 -6.90
N PRO A 651 -17.65 -49.89 -7.76
CA PRO A 651 -17.62 -49.87 -9.25
C PRO A 651 -17.45 -51.32 -9.85
N PRO A 652 -16.83 -51.64 -11.04
CA PRO A 652 -16.15 -50.83 -12.09
C PRO A 652 -16.37 -51.21 -13.58
N LEU A 653 -15.88 -50.34 -14.48
CA LEU A 653 -14.88 -50.64 -15.53
C LEU A 653 -14.05 -49.38 -15.82
#